data_AF-A0A0E0PNR0-F1
#
_entry.id   AF-A0A0E0PNR0-F1
#
_cell.length_a   1.000
_cell.length_b   1.000
_cell.length_c   1.000
_cell.angle_alpha   90.00
_cell.angle_beta   90.00
_cell.angle_gamma   90.00
#
_symmetry.space_group_name_H-M   'P 1'
#
loop_
_entity.id
_entity.type
_entity.pdbx_description
1 polymer ?
#
loop_
_entity_poly.entity_id
_entity_poly.type
_entity_poly.pdbx_seq_one_letter_code
_entity_poly.pdbx_strand_id
1 'polypeptide(L)'
;MASRTLPPPHLRLDLCSPRLPPLRSPGCRRRRRRGRVPSALSSPSPSPSSASRSQSVSTAPLERGVGRGPATSREQPRGGGDPALAAELARLSALRARLRGARSLADKLRALDAETRVVEFFGEGSNGGVLGALEPREVFLLKCLVAAGQEHVLGAELDWDGRGHEHLHHHYNGGSDGRSALRQALSSLAGLVSKWSSEGVVEGEAESGESELLRRLLKFLGDIDVFYDCIGGIIGYQIMALELLSASKDHKHRPSKHKSIDFHVPSGLNLLEDTEYASQAALWGIEGLPELGEIYPIGGAGDRLGLVDSDTGESLPAALLPYCGRSLLEGLIRDLQAREFLHFKIFGKQCITAVAIMTSSVKDNHEHITAICERLEWFGRGRENFRLFEQPLVPVVNAKDGKWLTSGALFPVGKPGGHGAIWKLACDRGIFQWLYQNGRKGATVRQVSNVVAATDLTLMALAGIGLRHDKKLGFASCERRPGATEGVNVLIEKENQDGQWAYGITCIEYTEFEKYGIPEPTVTNGSLQANYPANTNILYVDLQAAEEVGSRKNASCLPGMVLNLKKAVSYLDHLGFECSAAGGRLECTMQNIADNFMNTYNYRCSKGIESELDTFIVYNERKKVTSSAKRKLKSEDKSLHQTPEGSLLDIMRNAYDLLSSCNVKVPKVKDNCEYLRSGPPFLIFLHPALGPFWDITRQKFVGGSVSQGSELQIEVAEFLWQDVELDGSLIVLADNIMGSTNKNNTGEQIMHYGARCGRCKLQSVKIVNKGINWSSANNVYWKHDVERSESVKIILHGNAEFEAKDVVLKGNHIFEVPSGHRMRIVQDGPEFVAKLDPISKEMMDSGTWYWKYAVDGAHVKLEMVEL
;
A
#
# COMPACT_ATOMS: atom_id res chain seq x y z
N MET A 1 -27.80 28.15 33.45
CA MET A 1 -27.66 28.26 31.99
C MET A 1 -26.63 27.23 31.55
N ALA A 2 -27.07 26.06 31.10
CA ALA A 2 -26.22 24.92 30.78
C ALA A 2 -26.10 24.80 29.26
N SER A 3 -24.87 24.95 28.73
CA SER A 3 -24.56 24.74 27.32
C SER A 3 -24.51 23.24 27.04
N ARG A 4 -25.46 22.74 26.25
CA ARG A 4 -25.41 21.39 25.68
C ARG A 4 -24.31 21.34 24.63
N THR A 5 -23.19 20.70 24.95
CA THR A 5 -22.17 20.28 23.99
C THR A 5 -22.70 19.08 23.20
N LEU A 6 -22.80 19.23 21.89
CA LEU A 6 -23.09 18.13 20.95
C LEU A 6 -21.92 17.14 20.90
N PRO A 7 -22.17 15.83 20.72
CA PRO A 7 -21.11 14.84 20.56
C PRO A 7 -20.41 14.97 19.19
N PRO A 8 -19.19 14.43 19.03
CA PRO A 8 -18.40 14.52 17.81
C PRO A 8 -19.06 13.83 16.58
N PRO A 9 -18.70 14.23 15.35
CA PRO A 9 -19.37 13.81 14.11
C PRO A 9 -19.22 12.31 13.74
N HIS A 10 -18.34 11.54 14.38
CA HIS A 10 -18.12 10.11 14.06
C HIS A 10 -19.20 9.15 14.61
N LEU A 11 -20.21 9.66 15.33
CA LEU A 11 -21.35 8.87 15.82
C LEU A 11 -22.67 9.11 15.06
N ARG A 12 -22.66 9.89 13.97
CA ARG A 12 -23.85 10.04 13.10
C ARG A 12 -23.89 8.94 12.04
N LEU A 13 -24.60 7.85 12.34
CA LEU A 13 -25.16 6.98 11.31
C LEU A 13 -26.41 7.67 10.74
N ASP A 14 -26.38 7.98 9.44
CA ASP A 14 -27.48 8.63 8.73
C ASP A 14 -28.75 7.76 8.76
N LEU A 15 -29.77 8.25 9.46
CA LEU A 15 -31.14 7.78 9.42
C LEU A 15 -31.85 8.42 8.22
N CYS A 16 -31.71 7.84 7.02
CA CYS A 16 -32.52 8.23 5.86
C CYS A 16 -32.94 7.00 5.03
N SER A 17 -34.10 6.44 5.36
CA SER A 17 -34.81 5.49 4.49
C SER A 17 -35.40 6.21 3.26
N PRO A 18 -35.22 5.72 2.03
CA PRO A 18 -36.05 6.13 0.91
C PRO A 18 -37.37 5.35 0.88
N ARG A 19 -38.46 6.09 0.70
CA ARG A 19 -39.83 5.59 0.55
C ARG A 19 -40.01 4.74 -0.72
N LEU A 20 -40.71 3.63 -0.59
CA LEU A 20 -41.21 2.78 -1.69
C LEU A 20 -42.24 3.51 -2.59
N PRO A 21 -42.32 3.16 -3.88
CA PRO A 21 -43.57 3.17 -4.64
C PRO A 21 -44.01 1.75 -5.09
N PRO A 22 -45.27 1.57 -5.55
CA PRO A 22 -46.05 0.37 -5.27
C PRO A 22 -46.06 -0.73 -6.35
N LEU A 23 -46.35 -1.94 -5.85
CA LEU A 23 -46.88 -3.16 -6.48
C LEU A 23 -47.45 -3.06 -7.91
N ARG A 24 -46.99 -3.99 -8.78
CA ARG A 24 -47.83 -4.69 -9.77
C ARG A 24 -47.39 -6.15 -9.96
N SER A 25 -48.24 -7.07 -9.50
CA SER A 25 -48.43 -8.44 -10.06
C SER A 25 -49.21 -8.33 -11.40
N PRO A 26 -49.37 -9.35 -12.28
CA PRO A 26 -49.43 -10.82 -12.07
C PRO A 26 -48.60 -11.62 -13.13
N GLY A 27 -48.49 -12.94 -13.17
CA GLY A 27 -49.03 -14.06 -12.41
C GLY A 27 -48.75 -15.39 -13.16
N CYS A 28 -48.71 -16.48 -12.39
CA CYS A 28 -49.17 -17.83 -12.76
C CYS A 28 -48.47 -18.59 -13.92
N ARG A 29 -47.78 -19.70 -13.61
CA ARG A 29 -48.41 -21.04 -13.55
C ARG A 29 -47.46 -22.16 -13.11
N ARG A 30 -48.02 -22.95 -12.19
CA ARG A 30 -47.63 -24.26 -11.63
C ARG A 30 -47.16 -25.28 -12.68
N ARG A 31 -46.28 -26.21 -12.27
CA ARG A 31 -46.67 -27.61 -11.99
C ARG A 31 -45.61 -28.43 -11.24
N ARG A 32 -46.15 -29.26 -10.34
CA ARG A 32 -45.53 -30.22 -9.41
C ARG A 32 -45.01 -31.48 -10.10
N ARG A 33 -44.04 -32.16 -9.48
CA ARG A 33 -44.07 -33.57 -8.99
C ARG A 33 -42.69 -33.90 -8.37
N ARG A 34 -42.55 -34.06 -7.05
CA ARG A 34 -42.74 -35.25 -6.19
C ARG A 34 -41.94 -36.50 -6.60
N GLY A 35 -41.10 -36.97 -5.66
CA GLY A 35 -40.58 -38.35 -5.56
C GLY A 35 -39.10 -38.36 -5.14
N ARG A 36 -38.77 -38.28 -3.85
CA ARG A 36 -38.56 -39.37 -2.86
C ARG A 36 -37.10 -39.87 -2.80
N VAL A 37 -36.54 -39.66 -1.62
CA VAL A 37 -35.30 -40.18 -0.97
C VAL A 37 -35.31 -41.73 -0.94
N PRO A 38 -34.16 -42.43 -0.78
CA PRO A 38 -33.50 -42.67 0.54
C PRO A 38 -31.95 -42.51 0.48
N SER A 39 -31.24 -41.91 1.46
CA SER A 39 -30.67 -42.50 2.71
C SER A 39 -29.88 -43.81 2.48
N ALA A 40 -28.70 -44.11 3.03
CA ALA A 40 -27.96 -43.60 4.18
C ALA A 40 -26.48 -44.10 4.15
N LEU A 41 -25.61 -43.39 4.86
CA LEU A 41 -24.52 -43.83 5.77
C LEU A 41 -23.73 -45.14 5.47
N SER A 42 -22.39 -45.06 5.47
CA SER A 42 -21.54 -45.50 6.62
C SER A 42 -20.05 -45.50 6.24
N SER A 43 -19.22 -44.86 7.08
CA SER A 43 -17.78 -45.13 7.24
C SER A 43 -17.59 -46.46 7.99
N PRO A 44 -16.39 -47.10 8.04
CA PRO A 44 -15.30 -46.63 8.92
C PRO A 44 -13.86 -46.95 8.44
N SER A 45 -12.88 -46.26 9.04
CA SER A 45 -11.45 -46.64 9.15
C SER A 45 -11.30 -47.88 10.08
N PRO A 46 -10.14 -48.58 10.26
CA PRO A 46 -8.79 -48.05 10.55
C PRO A 46 -7.57 -48.86 10.00
N SER A 47 -6.37 -48.35 10.33
CA SER A 47 -4.94 -48.73 10.17
C SER A 47 -4.56 -50.21 10.50
N PRO A 48 -3.27 -50.68 10.61
CA PRO A 48 -1.91 -50.10 10.37
C PRO A 48 -0.83 -51.08 9.74
N SER A 49 0.43 -50.61 9.63
CA SER A 49 1.73 -51.35 9.52
C SER A 49 2.05 -52.05 8.17
N SER A 50 3.28 -52.09 7.60
CA SER A 50 4.61 -52.32 8.17
C SER A 50 5.75 -52.10 7.12
N ALA A 51 6.95 -51.75 7.64
CA ALA A 51 8.32 -52.18 7.30
C ALA A 51 8.90 -52.27 5.86
N SER A 52 10.01 -51.53 5.70
CA SER A 52 11.33 -51.91 5.12
C SER A 52 11.49 -52.31 3.65
N ARG A 53 12.33 -51.57 2.90
CA ARG A 53 13.68 -52.01 2.45
C ARG A 53 14.37 -50.99 1.55
N SER A 54 15.64 -50.75 1.87
CA SER A 54 16.63 -50.03 1.09
C SER A 54 16.95 -50.72 -0.23
N GLN A 55 17.02 -49.98 -1.33
CA GLN A 55 17.86 -50.34 -2.49
C GLN A 55 18.41 -49.06 -3.15
N SER A 56 19.74 -48.95 -3.14
CA SER A 56 20.54 -48.06 -3.97
C SER A 56 20.64 -48.60 -5.39
N VAL A 57 20.49 -47.77 -6.41
CA VAL A 57 21.06 -48.05 -7.75
C VAL A 57 21.61 -46.77 -8.36
N SER A 58 22.91 -46.82 -8.62
CA SER A 58 23.72 -45.92 -9.44
C SER A 58 23.59 -46.33 -10.91
N THR A 59 23.51 -45.38 -11.84
CA THR A 59 23.82 -45.63 -13.26
C THR A 59 24.55 -44.44 -13.89
N ALA A 60 25.66 -44.79 -14.51
CA ALA A 60 26.71 -43.99 -15.11
C ALA A 60 26.34 -43.44 -16.52
N PRO A 61 27.22 -42.64 -17.16
CA PRO A 61 26.90 -41.74 -18.27
C PRO A 61 27.10 -42.37 -19.65
N LEU A 62 26.42 -41.82 -20.66
CA LEU A 62 26.55 -42.20 -22.07
C LEU A 62 27.41 -41.17 -22.83
N GLU A 63 28.56 -41.65 -23.30
CA GLU A 63 29.48 -40.98 -24.22
C GLU A 63 28.85 -40.73 -25.60
N ARG A 64 29.23 -39.61 -26.24
CA ARG A 64 29.18 -39.47 -27.70
C ARG A 64 30.44 -38.76 -28.22
N GLY A 65 31.30 -39.55 -28.84
CA GLY A 65 31.75 -39.37 -30.23
C GLY A 65 32.55 -38.12 -30.59
N VAL A 66 33.87 -38.30 -30.68
CA VAL A 66 34.84 -37.39 -31.32
C VAL A 66 34.69 -37.45 -32.85
N GLY A 67 34.54 -36.29 -33.48
CA GLY A 67 34.74 -36.09 -34.92
C GLY A 67 35.47 -34.77 -35.16
N ARG A 68 36.68 -34.85 -35.74
CA ARG A 68 37.60 -33.73 -35.99
C ARG A 68 37.57 -33.40 -37.49
N GLY A 69 37.35 -32.14 -37.86
CA GLY A 69 37.51 -31.61 -39.23
C GLY A 69 37.38 -30.07 -39.24
N PRO A 70 38.27 -29.32 -39.94
CA PRO A 70 38.49 -27.90 -39.69
C PRO A 70 37.62 -27.02 -40.59
N ALA A 71 37.00 -25.99 -40.02
CA ALA A 71 36.44 -24.89 -40.80
C ALA A 71 36.64 -23.57 -40.03
N THR A 72 37.58 -22.79 -40.55
CA THR A 72 37.78 -21.37 -40.24
C THR A 72 36.50 -20.59 -40.52
N SER A 73 35.87 -20.05 -39.48
CA SER A 73 35.08 -18.83 -39.61
C SER A 73 35.20 -18.04 -38.33
N ARG A 74 35.79 -16.84 -38.45
CA ARG A 74 35.70 -15.79 -37.44
C ARG A 74 34.23 -15.38 -37.36
N GLU A 75 33.50 -15.94 -36.41
CA GLU A 75 32.23 -15.35 -35.99
C GLU A 75 32.54 -14.10 -35.16
N GLN A 76 32.38 -12.95 -35.80
CA GLN A 76 32.21 -11.69 -35.08
C GLN A 76 30.91 -11.74 -34.27
N PRO A 77 30.86 -11.18 -33.05
CA PRO A 77 29.62 -11.08 -32.31
C PRO A 77 28.72 -10.05 -33.02
N ARG A 78 27.69 -10.52 -33.73
CA ARG A 78 26.61 -9.66 -34.23
C ARG A 78 25.74 -9.25 -33.04
N GLY A 79 26.01 -8.07 -32.47
CA GLY A 79 25.11 -7.40 -31.54
C GLY A 79 23.83 -6.99 -32.26
N GLY A 80 22.73 -7.70 -32.00
CA GLY A 80 21.43 -7.50 -32.66
C GLY A 80 20.61 -6.33 -32.10
N GLY A 81 21.20 -5.14 -31.98
CA GLY A 81 20.47 -3.93 -31.60
C GLY A 81 19.96 -3.16 -32.83
N ASP A 82 18.82 -2.48 -32.70
CA ASP A 82 18.33 -1.50 -33.68
C ASP A 82 19.35 -0.34 -33.80
N PRO A 83 20.02 -0.17 -34.97
CA PRO A 83 21.06 0.86 -35.14
C PRO A 83 20.54 2.28 -34.94
N ALA A 84 19.27 2.55 -35.26
CA ALA A 84 18.66 3.86 -35.09
C ALA A 84 18.47 4.21 -33.60
N LEU A 85 18.01 3.23 -32.81
CA LEU A 85 17.87 3.38 -31.35
C LEU A 85 19.23 3.58 -30.66
N ALA A 86 20.25 2.81 -31.07
CA ALA A 86 21.60 2.97 -30.54
C ALA A 86 22.19 4.35 -30.84
N ALA A 87 21.96 4.87 -32.06
CA ALA A 87 22.38 6.22 -32.45
C ALA A 87 21.65 7.30 -31.64
N GLU A 88 20.34 7.14 -31.40
CA GLU A 88 19.56 8.09 -30.59
C GLU A 88 20.01 8.08 -29.12
N LEU A 89 20.26 6.91 -28.53
CA LEU A 89 20.81 6.78 -27.17
C LEU A 89 22.19 7.44 -27.05
N ALA A 90 23.05 7.29 -28.06
CA ALA A 90 24.35 7.93 -28.10
C ALA A 90 24.24 9.47 -28.18
N ARG A 91 23.34 9.99 -29.04
CA ARG A 91 23.06 11.42 -29.18
C ARG A 91 22.55 12.02 -27.86
N LEU A 92 21.53 11.42 -27.27
CA LEU A 92 20.96 11.87 -26.00
C LEU A 92 21.98 11.78 -24.86
N SER A 93 22.82 10.75 -24.82
CA SER A 93 23.89 10.61 -23.82
C SER A 93 24.94 11.73 -23.95
N ALA A 94 25.35 12.07 -25.17
CA ALA A 94 26.26 13.18 -25.43
C ALA A 94 25.64 14.54 -25.07
N LEU A 95 24.34 14.73 -25.35
CA LEU A 95 23.60 15.92 -24.90
C LEU A 95 23.55 16.00 -23.38
N ARG A 96 23.16 14.92 -22.68
CA ARG A 96 23.14 14.86 -21.21
C ARG A 96 24.51 15.22 -20.62
N ALA A 97 25.60 14.73 -21.20
CA ALA A 97 26.95 15.06 -20.75
C ALA A 97 27.26 16.56 -20.89
N ARG A 98 26.92 17.19 -22.03
CA ARG A 98 27.05 18.64 -22.22
C ARG A 98 26.19 19.43 -21.22
N LEU A 99 24.94 19.02 -21.01
CA LEU A 99 24.03 19.67 -20.06
C LEU A 99 24.51 19.56 -18.61
N ARG A 100 25.14 18.44 -18.22
CA ARG A 100 25.77 18.27 -16.90
C ARG A 100 27.04 19.10 -16.75
N GLY A 101 27.81 19.28 -17.82
CA GLY A 101 29.03 20.11 -17.83
C GLY A 101 28.78 21.62 -17.87
N ALA A 102 27.57 22.05 -18.22
CA ALA A 102 27.17 23.45 -18.28
C ALA A 102 27.12 24.09 -16.87
N ARG A 103 27.68 25.30 -16.72
CA ARG A 103 27.80 25.96 -15.40
C ARG A 103 26.63 26.88 -15.07
N SER A 104 25.82 27.24 -16.08
CA SER A 104 24.67 28.13 -15.93
C SER A 104 23.49 27.65 -16.77
N LEU A 105 22.29 28.16 -16.49
CA LEU A 105 21.12 27.95 -17.34
C LEU A 105 21.34 28.47 -18.76
N ALA A 106 22.04 29.60 -18.90
CA ALA A 106 22.40 30.14 -20.22
C ALA A 106 23.34 29.20 -20.99
N ASP A 107 24.28 28.53 -20.31
CA ASP A 107 25.16 27.52 -20.92
C ASP A 107 24.36 26.30 -21.38
N LYS A 108 23.39 25.86 -20.57
CA LYS A 108 22.47 24.76 -20.93
C LYS A 108 21.62 25.10 -22.14
N LEU A 109 21.08 26.33 -22.19
CA LEU A 109 20.33 26.83 -23.34
C LEU A 109 21.20 26.85 -24.60
N ARG A 110 22.44 27.37 -24.53
CA ARG A 110 23.38 27.34 -25.67
C ARG A 110 23.68 25.91 -26.13
N ALA A 111 23.80 24.95 -25.21
CA ALA A 111 24.00 23.54 -25.56
C ALA A 111 22.78 22.94 -26.28
N LEU A 112 21.56 23.32 -25.88
CA LEU A 112 20.32 22.93 -26.57
C LEU A 112 20.15 23.64 -27.91
N ASP A 113 20.55 24.90 -28.02
CA ASP A 113 20.52 25.68 -29.27
C ASP A 113 21.49 25.12 -30.32
N ALA A 114 22.47 24.32 -29.91
CA ALA A 114 23.35 23.59 -30.81
C ALA A 114 22.81 22.20 -31.20
N GLU A 115 21.68 21.74 -30.64
CA GLU A 115 21.09 20.46 -31.02
C GLU A 115 20.31 20.57 -32.32
N THR A 116 20.64 19.72 -33.28
CA THR A 116 20.00 19.71 -34.62
C THR A 116 18.47 19.68 -34.54
N ARG A 117 17.88 18.81 -33.71
CA ARG A 117 16.42 18.70 -33.56
C ARG A 117 15.78 19.97 -32.98
N VAL A 118 16.48 20.66 -32.07
CA VAL A 118 16.00 21.92 -31.48
C VAL A 118 16.08 23.05 -32.50
N VAL A 119 17.17 23.12 -33.27
CA VAL A 119 17.36 24.08 -34.36
C VAL A 119 16.33 23.87 -35.47
N GLU A 120 16.09 22.63 -35.87
CA GLU A 120 15.10 22.28 -36.90
C GLU A 120 13.68 22.67 -36.48
N PHE A 121 13.35 22.49 -35.20
CA PHE A 121 12.02 22.78 -34.67
C PHE A 121 11.77 24.27 -34.39
N PHE A 122 12.70 24.96 -33.71
CA PHE A 122 12.53 26.37 -33.32
C PHE A 122 13.16 27.40 -34.28
N GLY A 123 14.08 26.98 -35.16
CA GLY A 123 14.82 27.85 -36.08
C GLY A 123 16.15 28.39 -35.50
N GLU A 124 17.10 28.72 -36.39
CA GLU A 124 18.37 29.36 -36.03
C GLU A 124 18.12 30.77 -35.44
N GLY A 125 18.64 31.05 -34.25
CA GLY A 125 18.53 32.37 -33.60
C GLY A 125 17.20 32.66 -32.89
N SER A 126 16.41 31.63 -32.57
CA SER A 126 15.02 31.73 -32.06
C SER A 126 14.80 32.30 -30.65
N ASN A 127 15.78 32.98 -30.05
CA ASN A 127 15.52 33.80 -28.86
C ASN A 127 14.70 35.08 -29.17
N GLY A 128 14.47 35.40 -30.44
CA GLY A 128 13.75 36.61 -30.90
C GLY A 128 12.29 36.40 -31.34
N GLY A 129 11.56 35.43 -30.79
CA GLY A 129 10.15 35.14 -31.15
C GLY A 129 9.28 34.73 -29.96
N VAL A 130 8.39 33.75 -30.15
CA VAL A 130 7.41 33.23 -29.16
C VAL A 130 8.05 32.78 -27.83
N LEU A 131 9.28 32.28 -27.87
CA LEU A 131 10.06 31.89 -26.70
C LEU A 131 10.61 33.09 -25.90
N GLY A 132 10.69 34.28 -26.50
CA GLY A 132 11.21 35.49 -25.86
C GLY A 132 10.29 36.05 -24.78
N ALA A 133 9.06 35.56 -24.70
CA ALA A 133 8.07 35.95 -23.71
C ALA A 133 8.00 34.96 -22.52
N LEU A 134 8.72 33.84 -22.59
CA LEU A 134 8.81 32.83 -21.53
C LEU A 134 10.08 33.04 -20.69
N GLU A 135 10.03 32.61 -19.44
CA GLU A 135 11.20 32.63 -18.57
C GLU A 135 12.28 31.69 -19.12
N PRO A 136 13.58 31.99 -18.95
CA PRO A 136 14.66 31.14 -19.47
C PRO A 136 14.57 29.67 -19.04
N ARG A 137 13.99 29.39 -17.86
CA ARG A 137 13.77 28.01 -17.39
C ARG A 137 12.68 27.30 -18.19
N GLU A 138 11.60 28.00 -18.53
CA GLU A 138 10.50 27.45 -19.33
C GLU A 138 10.98 27.15 -20.75
N VAL A 139 11.77 28.05 -21.33
CA VAL A 139 12.45 27.83 -22.63
C VAL A 139 13.34 26.59 -22.57
N PHE A 140 14.09 26.42 -21.47
CA PHE A 140 14.92 25.23 -21.27
C PHE A 140 14.10 23.94 -21.23
N LEU A 141 12.95 23.92 -20.54
CA LEU A 141 12.08 22.74 -20.45
C LEU A 141 11.52 22.34 -21.82
N LEU A 142 11.02 23.31 -22.60
CA LEU A 142 10.49 23.07 -23.95
C LEU A 142 11.59 22.59 -24.90
N LYS A 143 12.79 23.19 -24.85
CA LYS A 143 13.93 22.75 -25.66
C LYS A 143 14.39 21.35 -25.28
N CYS A 144 14.36 20.98 -23.99
CA CYS A 144 14.63 19.61 -23.54
C CYS A 144 13.60 18.60 -24.07
N LEU A 145 12.31 18.94 -24.07
CA LEU A 145 11.24 18.11 -24.63
C LEU A 145 11.48 17.81 -26.11
N VAL A 146 11.77 18.84 -26.90
CA VAL A 146 12.10 18.70 -28.33
C VAL A 146 13.39 17.92 -28.52
N ALA A 147 14.45 18.23 -27.76
CA ALA A 147 15.71 17.50 -27.83
C ALA A 147 15.56 16.02 -27.48
N ALA A 148 14.63 15.66 -26.59
CA ALA A 148 14.24 14.29 -26.25
C ALA A 148 13.40 13.59 -27.34
N GLY A 149 13.07 14.29 -28.44
CA GLY A 149 12.25 13.74 -29.51
C GLY A 149 10.77 13.71 -29.18
N GLN A 150 10.27 14.62 -28.35
CA GLN A 150 8.88 14.64 -27.91
C GLN A 150 8.15 15.90 -28.41
N GLU A 151 8.61 16.46 -29.54
CA GLU A 151 8.04 17.65 -30.17
C GLU A 151 6.55 17.52 -30.54
N HIS A 152 6.06 16.31 -30.76
CA HIS A 152 4.64 16.04 -31.07
C HIS A 152 3.70 16.42 -29.93
N VAL A 153 4.18 16.45 -28.68
CA VAL A 153 3.44 16.94 -27.51
C VAL A 153 3.01 18.41 -27.69
N LEU A 154 3.73 19.18 -28.51
CA LEU A 154 3.41 20.58 -28.81
C LEU A 154 2.34 20.75 -29.90
N GLY A 155 1.81 19.67 -30.49
CA GLY A 155 0.63 19.69 -31.36
C GLY A 155 0.87 19.46 -32.87
N ALA A 156 1.54 18.36 -33.24
CA ALA A 156 1.88 18.09 -34.65
C ALA A 156 1.08 16.98 -35.36
N GLU A 157 0.19 16.25 -34.68
CA GLU A 157 -0.51 15.10 -35.28
C GLU A 157 -1.94 15.45 -35.73
N LEU A 158 -2.08 15.87 -36.99
CA LEU A 158 -3.27 15.58 -37.80
C LEU A 158 -2.78 14.77 -39.02
N ASP A 159 -3.25 13.53 -39.12
CA ASP A 159 -2.92 12.54 -40.14
C ASP A 159 -3.09 13.07 -41.57
N TRP A 160 -2.04 12.91 -42.39
CA TRP A 160 -2.08 13.05 -43.84
C TRP A 160 -1.98 11.68 -44.50
N ASP A 161 -2.93 10.79 -44.25
CA ASP A 161 -3.08 9.57 -45.03
C ASP A 161 -4.55 9.39 -45.48
N GLY A 162 -4.87 10.09 -46.58
CA GLY A 162 -6.14 9.99 -47.28
C GLY A 162 -5.97 10.24 -48.77
N ARG A 163 -5.54 9.23 -49.53
CA ARG A 163 -5.62 9.26 -50.99
C ARG A 163 -7.10 9.22 -51.41
N GLY A 164 -7.53 10.23 -52.17
CA GLY A 164 -8.78 10.24 -52.91
C GLY A 164 -8.86 11.45 -53.85
N HIS A 165 -8.63 11.19 -55.15
CA HIS A 165 -9.04 11.89 -56.38
C HIS A 165 -10.17 12.96 -56.21
N GLU A 166 -10.23 14.15 -56.85
CA GLU A 166 -9.80 14.61 -58.18
C GLU A 166 -9.98 16.15 -58.36
N HIS A 167 -9.08 16.78 -59.16
CA HIS A 167 -9.17 18.01 -60.01
C HIS A 167 -9.79 19.34 -59.47
N LEU A 168 -9.28 20.57 -59.69
CA LEU A 168 -8.64 21.18 -60.88
C LEU A 168 -7.95 22.55 -60.50
N HIS A 169 -6.68 22.72 -60.88
CA HIS A 169 -5.88 23.93 -61.20
C HIS A 169 -6.12 25.32 -60.54
N HIS A 170 -5.10 25.85 -59.83
CA HIS A 170 -4.31 27.01 -60.30
C HIS A 170 -2.97 27.19 -59.54
N HIS A 171 -1.94 27.59 -60.28
CA HIS A 171 -0.53 27.74 -59.91
C HIS A 171 -0.23 28.77 -58.80
N TYR A 172 0.71 28.49 -57.88
CA TYR A 172 2.04 29.14 -57.78
C TYR A 172 2.85 28.63 -56.55
N ASN A 173 4.16 28.41 -56.76
CA ASN A 173 5.27 28.20 -55.82
C ASN A 173 5.27 27.00 -54.84
N GLY A 174 6.30 26.17 -54.99
CA GLY A 174 6.66 25.09 -54.07
C GLY A 174 7.39 25.58 -52.82
N GLY A 175 7.12 24.89 -51.71
CA GLY A 175 7.82 25.04 -50.44
C GLY A 175 7.03 24.46 -49.25
N SER A 176 7.24 23.17 -48.97
CA SER A 176 7.12 22.52 -47.64
C SER A 176 6.07 23.08 -46.67
N ASP A 177 4.84 22.57 -46.75
CA ASP A 177 3.68 22.99 -45.96
C ASP A 177 3.53 22.20 -44.64
N GLY A 178 4.62 22.09 -43.88
CA GLY A 178 4.62 21.59 -42.48
C GLY A 178 4.90 22.69 -41.44
N ARG A 179 5.16 23.93 -41.91
CA ARG A 179 5.59 25.08 -41.10
C ARG A 179 4.45 25.98 -40.65
N SER A 180 3.22 25.80 -41.14
CA SER A 180 2.11 26.75 -40.93
C SER A 180 1.32 26.50 -39.63
N ALA A 181 1.09 25.25 -39.23
CA ALA A 181 0.29 24.90 -38.05
C ALA A 181 1.03 25.14 -36.71
N LEU A 182 2.31 24.76 -36.59
CA LEU A 182 3.13 25.05 -35.42
C LEU A 182 3.39 26.55 -35.26
N ARG A 183 3.58 27.27 -36.37
CA ARG A 183 3.69 28.73 -36.36
C ARG A 183 2.37 29.37 -35.96
N GLN A 184 1.22 28.80 -36.29
CA GLN A 184 -0.09 29.22 -35.77
C GLN A 184 -0.25 28.91 -34.27
N ALA A 185 0.09 27.71 -33.80
CA ALA A 185 0.04 27.34 -32.37
C ALA A 185 0.97 28.20 -31.50
N LEU A 186 2.20 28.43 -31.98
CA LEU A 186 3.16 29.33 -31.34
C LEU A 186 2.73 30.81 -31.48
N SER A 187 2.10 31.23 -32.58
CA SER A 187 1.57 32.60 -32.71
C SER A 187 0.34 32.84 -31.83
N SER A 188 -0.51 31.84 -31.61
CA SER A 188 -1.58 31.87 -30.59
C SER A 188 -1.00 31.98 -29.19
N LEU A 189 0.09 31.25 -28.89
CA LEU A 189 0.85 31.39 -27.65
C LEU A 189 1.49 32.78 -27.48
N ALA A 190 2.08 33.35 -28.53
CA ALA A 190 2.65 34.71 -28.49
C ALA A 190 1.57 35.79 -28.32
N GLY A 191 0.39 35.59 -28.92
CA GLY A 191 -0.78 36.45 -28.72
C GLY A 191 -1.33 36.40 -27.28
N LEU A 192 -1.12 35.29 -26.58
CA LEU A 192 -1.51 35.12 -25.18
C LEU A 192 -0.50 35.71 -24.19
N VAL A 193 0.80 35.55 -24.44
CA VAL A 193 1.84 36.10 -23.54
C VAL A 193 2.04 37.62 -23.75
N SER A 194 1.79 38.15 -24.95
CA SER A 194 1.78 39.61 -25.17
C SER A 194 0.64 40.33 -24.42
N LYS A 195 -0.50 39.66 -24.19
CA LYS A 195 -1.57 40.16 -23.29
C LYS A 195 -1.17 40.21 -21.81
N TRP A 196 -0.18 39.43 -21.38
CA TRP A 196 0.33 39.47 -19.99
C TRP A 196 1.29 40.63 -19.72
N SER A 197 2.03 41.09 -20.73
CA SER A 197 3.10 42.09 -20.52
C SER A 197 2.58 43.54 -20.54
N SER A 198 1.32 43.73 -20.92
CA SER A 198 0.69 45.04 -21.08
C SER A 198 -0.75 44.98 -20.59
N GLU A 199 -0.95 45.06 -19.27
CA GLU A 199 -1.98 45.90 -18.61
C GLU A 199 -2.08 45.60 -17.11
N GLY A 200 -2.19 46.68 -16.33
CA GLY A 200 -2.52 46.61 -14.91
C GLY A 200 -3.97 46.21 -14.72
N VAL A 201 -4.19 45.37 -13.69
CA VAL A 201 -5.46 44.99 -13.04
C VAL A 201 -6.71 45.71 -13.58
N VAL A 202 -7.45 44.99 -14.43
CA VAL A 202 -8.90 45.13 -14.53
C VAL A 202 -9.49 43.73 -14.39
N GLU A 203 -10.29 43.53 -13.34
CA GLU A 203 -11.03 42.30 -13.09
C GLU A 203 -12.02 42.02 -14.24
N GLY A 204 -11.96 40.82 -14.83
CA GLY A 204 -13.12 40.26 -15.53
C GLY A 204 -12.96 39.70 -16.94
N GLU A 205 -11.76 39.37 -17.45
CA GLU A 205 -11.63 38.59 -18.70
C GLU A 205 -11.10 37.18 -18.45
N ALA A 206 -11.84 36.18 -18.92
CA ALA A 206 -11.49 34.76 -18.83
C ALA A 206 -10.16 34.48 -19.55
N GLU A 207 -9.16 34.00 -18.80
CA GLU A 207 -7.91 33.47 -19.37
C GLU A 207 -8.24 32.42 -20.45
N SER A 208 -7.60 32.49 -21.63
CA SER A 208 -7.86 31.50 -22.69
C SER A 208 -7.40 30.11 -22.23
N GLY A 209 -8.18 29.08 -22.58
CA GLY A 209 -7.87 27.69 -22.19
C GLY A 209 -6.50 27.18 -22.64
N GLU A 210 -5.93 27.74 -23.72
CA GLU A 210 -4.59 27.36 -24.22
C GLU A 210 -3.45 27.87 -23.31
N SER A 211 -3.61 29.05 -22.71
CA SER A 211 -2.62 29.60 -21.76
C SER A 211 -2.52 28.72 -20.50
N GLU A 212 -3.66 28.23 -20.04
CA GLU A 212 -3.72 27.32 -18.89
C GLU A 212 -3.11 25.94 -19.21
N LEU A 213 -3.32 25.41 -20.42
CA LEU A 213 -2.69 24.18 -20.87
C LEU A 213 -1.16 24.28 -20.95
N LEU A 214 -0.62 25.39 -21.46
CA LEU A 214 0.83 25.60 -21.48
C LEU A 214 1.41 25.66 -20.05
N ARG A 215 0.77 26.39 -19.13
CA ARG A 215 1.21 26.45 -17.72
C ARG A 215 1.21 25.05 -17.08
N ARG A 216 0.19 24.24 -17.34
CA ARG A 216 0.12 22.84 -16.88
C ARG A 216 1.23 21.98 -17.47
N LEU A 217 1.51 22.12 -18.78
CA LEU A 217 2.64 21.42 -19.42
C LEU A 217 3.97 21.83 -18.79
N LEU A 218 4.22 23.13 -18.64
CA LEU A 218 5.47 23.64 -18.06
C LEU A 218 5.67 23.16 -16.62
N LYS A 219 4.59 23.14 -15.82
CA LYS A 219 4.62 22.53 -14.48
C LYS A 219 4.97 21.04 -14.56
N PHE A 220 4.31 20.27 -15.42
CA PHE A 220 4.57 18.84 -15.60
C PHE A 220 6.03 18.56 -16.00
N LEU A 221 6.56 19.31 -16.98
CA LEU A 221 7.96 19.20 -17.41
C LEU A 221 8.93 19.62 -16.30
N GLY A 222 8.62 20.68 -15.57
CA GLY A 222 9.41 21.17 -14.44
C GLY A 222 9.49 20.13 -13.32
N ASP A 223 8.38 19.50 -12.96
CA ASP A 223 8.29 18.45 -11.94
C ASP A 223 9.17 17.25 -12.33
N ILE A 224 9.14 16.82 -13.61
CA ILE A 224 10.00 15.74 -14.13
C ILE A 224 11.48 16.14 -14.11
N ASP A 225 11.81 17.33 -14.61
CA ASP A 225 13.19 17.80 -14.73
C ASP A 225 13.87 17.92 -13.36
N VAL A 226 13.14 18.44 -12.36
CA VAL A 226 13.62 18.54 -10.98
C VAL A 226 13.73 17.17 -10.32
N PHE A 227 12.70 16.31 -10.44
CA PHE A 227 12.72 15.03 -9.75
C PHE A 227 13.76 14.05 -10.33
N TYR A 228 13.90 13.99 -11.66
CA TYR A 228 14.86 13.11 -12.33
C TYR A 228 16.22 13.78 -12.59
N ASP A 229 16.55 14.88 -11.92
CA ASP A 229 17.84 15.57 -12.00
C ASP A 229 19.04 14.61 -11.81
N CYS A 230 18.89 13.66 -10.88
CA CYS A 230 19.84 12.59 -10.57
C CYS A 230 20.24 11.74 -11.79
N ILE A 231 19.36 11.58 -12.78
CA ILE A 231 19.64 10.86 -14.03
C ILE A 231 19.79 11.77 -15.25
N GLY A 232 19.58 13.08 -15.08
CA GLY A 232 19.73 14.10 -16.13
C GLY A 232 18.43 14.78 -16.56
N GLY A 233 17.42 14.87 -15.69
CA GLY A 233 16.14 15.51 -15.96
C GLY A 233 15.36 14.82 -17.08
N ILE A 234 14.65 15.60 -17.90
CA ILE A 234 13.85 15.10 -19.03
C ILE A 234 14.68 14.23 -20.00
N ILE A 235 15.91 14.67 -20.33
CA ILE A 235 16.81 13.90 -21.20
C ILE A 235 17.21 12.58 -20.55
N GLY A 236 17.51 12.60 -19.26
CA GLY A 236 17.82 11.41 -18.47
C GLY A 236 16.67 10.40 -18.42
N TYR A 237 15.46 10.89 -18.21
CA TYR A 237 14.23 10.09 -18.24
C TYR A 237 14.08 9.38 -19.60
N GLN A 238 14.21 10.12 -20.70
CA GLN A 238 14.06 9.55 -22.03
C GLN A 238 15.13 8.50 -22.35
N ILE A 239 16.40 8.75 -22.00
CA ILE A 239 17.48 7.76 -22.16
C ILE A 239 17.11 6.47 -21.45
N MET A 240 16.73 6.56 -20.18
CA MET A 240 16.42 5.38 -19.36
C MET A 240 15.20 4.60 -19.89
N ALA A 241 14.15 5.31 -20.35
CA ALA A 241 13.00 4.68 -20.97
C ALA A 241 13.39 3.91 -22.24
N LEU A 242 14.21 4.51 -23.11
CA LEU A 242 14.69 3.88 -24.34
C LEU A 242 15.62 2.68 -24.06
N GLU A 243 16.49 2.77 -23.06
CA GLU A 243 17.35 1.66 -22.63
C GLU A 243 16.52 0.45 -22.16
N LEU A 244 15.50 0.69 -21.32
CA LEU A 244 14.60 -0.36 -20.84
C LEU A 244 13.71 -0.94 -21.95
N LEU A 245 13.24 -0.10 -22.89
CA LEU A 245 12.53 -0.56 -24.08
C LEU A 245 13.42 -1.47 -24.94
N SER A 246 14.70 -1.12 -25.12
CA SER A 246 15.66 -1.96 -25.85
C SER A 246 15.87 -3.30 -25.16
N ALA A 247 16.13 -3.28 -23.85
CA ALA A 247 16.37 -4.48 -23.05
C ALA A 247 15.15 -5.42 -23.03
N SER A 248 13.94 -4.87 -23.11
CA SER A 248 12.71 -5.67 -23.17
C SER A 248 12.53 -6.45 -24.48
N LYS A 249 13.09 -5.95 -25.61
CA LYS A 249 13.01 -6.60 -26.92
C LYS A 249 14.01 -7.77 -27.05
N ASP A 250 15.10 -7.73 -26.27
CA ASP A 250 16.13 -8.76 -26.21
C ASP A 250 15.75 -9.90 -25.23
N HIS A 251 14.64 -10.61 -25.52
CA HIS A 251 14.15 -11.74 -24.72
C HIS A 251 15.11 -12.96 -24.63
N LYS A 252 16.32 -12.88 -25.19
CA LYS A 252 17.23 -14.03 -25.35
C LYS A 252 18.62 -13.85 -24.72
N HIS A 253 18.92 -12.72 -24.08
CA HIS A 253 20.23 -12.54 -23.45
C HIS A 253 20.10 -12.27 -21.94
N ARG A 254 20.55 -13.25 -21.14
CA ARG A 254 21.15 -12.96 -19.84
C ARG A 254 22.15 -11.82 -20.06
N PRO A 255 22.15 -10.75 -19.26
CA PRO A 255 23.15 -9.69 -19.38
C PRO A 255 24.53 -10.33 -19.18
N SER A 256 25.25 -10.55 -20.27
CA SER A 256 26.53 -11.28 -20.34
C SER A 256 27.71 -10.43 -19.82
N LYS A 257 27.45 -9.47 -18.93
CA LYS A 257 28.44 -8.51 -18.44
C LYS A 257 28.71 -8.59 -16.94
N HIS A 258 27.99 -9.42 -16.18
CA HIS A 258 28.34 -9.70 -14.78
C HIS A 258 28.83 -11.15 -14.63
N LYS A 259 30.00 -11.28 -14.01
CA LYS A 259 30.47 -12.52 -13.38
C LYS A 259 29.38 -13.05 -12.43
N SER A 260 29.35 -14.37 -12.18
CA SER A 260 28.29 -15.14 -11.51
C SER A 260 27.48 -14.36 -10.45
N ILE A 261 26.21 -14.09 -10.75
CA ILE A 261 25.21 -13.71 -9.75
C ILE A 261 24.39 -14.96 -9.45
N ASP A 262 24.46 -15.42 -8.21
CA ASP A 262 23.70 -16.55 -7.72
C ASP A 262 22.60 -16.04 -6.77
N PHE A 263 21.42 -16.65 -6.86
CA PHE A 263 20.29 -16.36 -5.97
C PHE A 263 20.05 -17.57 -5.07
N HIS A 264 19.92 -17.31 -3.78
CA HIS A 264 19.65 -18.32 -2.76
C HIS A 264 18.36 -17.98 -2.01
N VAL A 265 17.67 -19.01 -1.52
CA VAL A 265 16.57 -18.81 -0.59
C VAL A 265 17.17 -18.28 0.71
N PRO A 266 16.80 -17.08 1.15
CA PRO A 266 17.42 -16.47 2.33
C PRO A 266 17.03 -17.26 3.58
N SER A 267 18.02 -17.63 4.39
CA SER A 267 17.72 -18.10 5.75
C SER A 267 17.46 -16.89 6.65
N GLY A 268 16.50 -17.03 7.56
CA GLY A 268 16.09 -15.92 8.42
C GLY A 268 15.18 -16.41 9.54
N LEU A 269 14.87 -15.50 10.45
CA LEU A 269 14.14 -15.84 11.67
C LEU A 269 12.69 -16.21 11.35
N ASN A 270 12.30 -17.45 11.64
CA ASN A 270 10.91 -17.86 11.63
C ASN A 270 10.28 -17.61 13.00
N LEU A 271 9.40 -16.60 13.08
CA LEU A 271 8.74 -16.17 14.32
C LEU A 271 7.79 -17.24 14.89
N LEU A 272 7.47 -18.27 14.13
CA LEU A 272 6.66 -19.41 14.57
C LEU A 272 7.49 -20.51 15.24
N GLU A 273 8.78 -20.60 14.93
CA GLU A 273 9.68 -21.63 15.45
C GLU A 273 10.34 -21.19 16.76
N ASP A 274 10.77 -19.93 16.84
CA ASP A 274 11.35 -19.33 18.05
C ASP A 274 10.40 -18.25 18.59
N THR A 275 9.35 -18.69 19.28
CA THR A 275 8.31 -17.81 19.83
C THR A 275 8.81 -16.93 20.96
N GLU A 276 9.83 -17.37 21.70
CA GLU A 276 10.42 -16.60 22.80
C GLU A 276 11.22 -15.41 22.25
N TYR A 277 12.10 -15.67 21.27
CA TYR A 277 12.83 -14.60 20.60
C TYR A 277 11.89 -13.68 19.82
N ALA A 278 10.84 -14.21 19.19
CA ALA A 278 9.83 -13.39 18.51
C ALA A 278 9.16 -12.39 19.46
N SER A 279 8.80 -12.84 20.66
CA SER A 279 8.21 -11.99 21.71
C SER A 279 9.23 -10.96 22.21
N GLN A 280 10.48 -11.38 22.44
CA GLN A 280 11.56 -10.49 22.87
C GLN A 280 11.88 -9.41 21.83
N ALA A 281 11.93 -9.78 20.55
CA ALA A 281 12.12 -8.87 19.44
C ALA A 281 10.97 -7.86 19.33
N ALA A 282 9.74 -8.31 19.50
CA ALA A 282 8.58 -7.43 19.49
C ALA A 282 8.59 -6.46 20.67
N LEU A 283 9.05 -6.89 21.85
CA LEU A 283 9.24 -6.02 23.00
C LEU A 283 10.32 -4.95 22.75
N TRP A 284 11.44 -5.30 22.11
CA TRP A 284 12.43 -4.28 21.67
C TRP A 284 11.80 -3.27 20.70
N GLY A 285 10.90 -3.72 19.82
CA GLY A 285 10.16 -2.82 18.93
C GLY A 285 9.25 -1.85 19.66
N ILE A 286 8.57 -2.31 20.73
CA ILE A 286 7.74 -1.44 21.57
C ILE A 286 8.60 -0.50 22.39
N GLU A 287 9.67 -0.99 23.03
CA GLU A 287 10.64 -0.16 23.77
C GLU A 287 11.27 0.92 22.89
N GLY A 288 11.65 0.55 21.66
CA GLY A 288 12.24 1.44 20.66
C GLY A 288 11.24 2.32 19.91
N LEU A 289 9.93 2.25 20.21
CA LEU A 289 8.90 3.01 19.50
C LEU A 289 9.15 4.54 19.46
N PRO A 290 9.68 5.20 20.52
CA PRO A 290 10.08 6.60 20.45
C PRO A 290 11.16 6.91 19.40
N GLU A 291 11.95 5.92 18.99
CA GLU A 291 12.99 6.05 17.96
C GLU A 291 12.51 5.63 16.57
N LEU A 292 11.25 5.20 16.44
CA LEU A 292 10.65 4.82 15.16
C LEU A 292 9.79 5.92 14.57
N GLY A 293 9.84 6.09 13.25
CA GLY A 293 8.82 6.77 12.46
C GLY A 293 7.97 5.78 11.65
N GLU A 294 6.97 6.31 10.97
CA GLU A 294 6.14 5.55 10.02
C GLU A 294 6.19 6.23 8.65
N ILE A 295 6.40 5.44 7.60
CA ILE A 295 6.42 5.94 6.22
C ILE A 295 5.39 5.15 5.39
N TYR A 296 4.39 5.85 4.85
CA TYR A 296 3.28 5.24 4.13
C TYR A 296 3.22 5.68 2.66
N PRO A 297 3.49 4.79 1.70
CA PRO A 297 3.21 5.04 0.28
C PRO A 297 1.70 4.89 -0.01
N ILE A 298 0.99 6.01 -0.16
CA ILE A 298 -0.47 6.11 -0.39
C ILE A 298 -0.80 6.77 -1.75
N GLY A 299 0.08 6.69 -2.74
CA GLY A 299 -0.15 7.26 -4.08
C GLY A 299 -1.03 6.43 -5.04
N GLY A 300 -1.87 5.52 -4.52
CA GLY A 300 -2.62 4.56 -5.34
C GLY A 300 -4.11 4.87 -5.49
N ALA A 301 -4.63 4.83 -6.72
CA ALA A 301 -6.06 4.93 -7.01
C ALA A 301 -6.81 3.61 -6.73
N GLY A 302 -8.10 3.74 -6.43
CA GLY A 302 -9.03 2.65 -6.13
C GLY A 302 -9.67 2.01 -7.36
N ASP A 303 -9.15 2.26 -8.57
CA ASP A 303 -9.73 1.77 -9.85
C ASP A 303 -10.00 0.26 -9.84
N ARG A 304 -9.02 -0.53 -9.36
CA ARG A 304 -9.13 -2.00 -9.31
C ARG A 304 -10.17 -2.48 -8.31
N LEU A 305 -10.51 -1.67 -7.31
CA LEU A 305 -11.58 -1.91 -6.35
C LEU A 305 -12.95 -1.47 -6.91
N GLY A 306 -12.97 -0.70 -7.99
CA GLY A 306 -14.17 -0.01 -8.47
C GLY A 306 -14.66 1.02 -7.45
N LEU A 307 -13.74 1.62 -6.69
CA LEU A 307 -14.06 2.64 -5.69
C LEU A 307 -14.17 3.98 -6.40
N VAL A 308 -15.40 4.50 -6.45
CA VAL A 308 -15.73 5.77 -7.09
C VAL A 308 -16.51 6.66 -6.14
N ASP A 309 -16.40 7.96 -6.36
CA ASP A 309 -17.23 8.98 -5.74
C ASP A 309 -18.67 8.86 -6.26
N SER A 310 -19.66 8.94 -5.36
CA SER A 310 -21.06 8.72 -5.72
C SER A 310 -21.66 9.85 -6.56
N ASP A 311 -21.13 11.06 -6.42
CA ASP A 311 -21.72 12.27 -6.98
C ASP A 311 -21.10 12.59 -8.34
N THR A 312 -19.78 12.42 -8.44
CA THR A 312 -19.00 12.70 -9.66
C THR A 312 -18.74 11.47 -10.52
N GLY A 313 -18.79 10.26 -9.92
CA GLY A 313 -18.41 9.01 -10.59
C GLY A 313 -16.91 8.83 -10.79
N GLU A 314 -16.08 9.75 -10.29
CA GLU A 314 -14.62 9.68 -10.42
C GLU A 314 -14.01 8.64 -9.47
N SER A 315 -12.89 8.06 -9.87
CA SER A 315 -12.17 7.09 -9.04
C SER A 315 -11.55 7.74 -7.81
N LEU A 316 -11.70 7.11 -6.65
CA LEU A 316 -11.16 7.61 -5.38
C LEU A 316 -9.86 6.89 -4.98
N PRO A 317 -9.02 7.49 -4.12
CA PRO A 317 -7.89 6.81 -3.50
C PRO A 317 -8.28 5.52 -2.79
N ALA A 318 -7.46 4.47 -2.94
CA ALA A 318 -7.72 3.18 -2.29
C ALA A 318 -7.78 3.29 -0.75
N ALA A 319 -7.06 4.25 -0.16
CA ALA A 319 -7.06 4.48 1.29
C ALA A 319 -8.43 4.91 1.85
N LEU A 320 -9.33 5.42 1.01
CA LEU A 320 -10.69 5.80 1.39
C LEU A 320 -11.67 4.62 1.38
N LEU A 321 -11.25 3.42 0.93
CA LEU A 321 -12.12 2.25 0.88
C LEU A 321 -12.77 2.00 2.26
N PRO A 322 -14.12 2.03 2.36
CA PRO A 322 -14.82 1.63 3.57
C PRO A 322 -14.60 0.14 3.82
N TYR A 323 -14.05 -0.20 4.97
CA TYR A 323 -13.60 -1.53 5.33
C TYR A 323 -13.78 -1.74 6.84
N CYS A 324 -14.55 -2.75 7.22
CA CYS A 324 -14.92 -3.04 8.61
C CYS A 324 -15.42 -1.80 9.37
N GLY A 325 -16.28 -1.00 8.73
CA GLY A 325 -16.89 0.21 9.29
C GLY A 325 -16.06 1.49 9.21
N ARG A 326 -14.83 1.45 8.66
CA ARG A 326 -13.89 2.58 8.64
C ARG A 326 -13.12 2.69 7.34
N SER A 327 -12.42 3.80 7.09
CA SER A 327 -11.48 3.83 5.95
C SER A 327 -10.24 2.96 6.21
N LEU A 328 -9.57 2.48 5.16
CA LEU A 328 -8.29 1.77 5.33
C LEU A 328 -7.22 2.64 6.01
N LEU A 329 -7.21 3.96 5.73
CA LEU A 329 -6.29 4.89 6.41
C LEU A 329 -6.57 4.97 7.91
N GLU A 330 -7.83 5.04 8.31
CA GLU A 330 -8.20 5.07 9.72
C GLU A 330 -7.80 3.76 10.43
N GLY A 331 -8.00 2.60 9.79
CA GLY A 331 -7.49 1.33 10.30
C GLY A 331 -5.97 1.34 10.51
N LEU A 332 -5.21 1.85 9.54
CA LEU A 332 -3.76 1.95 9.60
C LEU A 332 -3.26 2.79 10.78
N ILE A 333 -3.91 3.92 11.06
CA ILE A 333 -3.55 4.81 12.18
C ILE A 333 -3.99 4.24 13.53
N ARG A 334 -5.12 3.52 13.58
CA ARG A 334 -5.58 2.84 14.80
C ARG A 334 -4.61 1.74 15.26
N ASP A 335 -4.04 0.99 14.32
CA ASP A 335 -2.97 0.03 14.61
C ASP A 335 -1.73 0.71 15.24
N LEU A 336 -1.37 1.90 14.75
CA LEU A 336 -0.26 2.68 15.29
C LEU A 336 -0.56 3.17 16.70
N GLN A 337 -1.73 3.77 16.93
CA GLN A 337 -2.14 4.25 18.25
C GLN A 337 -2.22 3.11 19.27
N ALA A 338 -2.59 1.90 18.86
CA ALA A 338 -2.59 0.73 19.76
C ALA A 338 -1.19 0.33 20.23
N ARG A 339 -0.16 0.47 19.39
CA ARG A 339 1.25 0.23 19.77
C ARG A 339 1.77 1.32 20.70
N GLU A 340 1.43 2.58 20.44
CA GLU A 340 1.78 3.69 21.32
C GLU A 340 1.08 3.59 22.68
N PHE A 341 -0.18 3.16 22.68
CA PHE A 341 -0.92 2.86 23.89
C PHE A 341 -0.27 1.70 24.66
N LEU A 342 0.18 0.64 23.98
CA LEU A 342 0.91 -0.45 24.63
C LEU A 342 2.22 0.04 25.25
N HIS A 343 3.02 0.85 24.53
CA HIS A 343 4.22 1.49 25.06
C HIS A 343 3.88 2.30 26.32
N PHE A 344 2.83 3.13 26.28
CA PHE A 344 2.36 3.87 27.44
C PHE A 344 1.98 2.96 28.62
N LYS A 345 1.25 1.86 28.37
CA LYS A 345 0.82 0.93 29.43
C LYS A 345 2.00 0.21 30.10
N ILE A 346 3.08 -0.08 29.36
CA ILE A 346 4.28 -0.75 29.89
C ILE A 346 5.21 0.24 30.59
N PHE A 347 5.48 1.40 29.98
CA PHE A 347 6.56 2.30 30.41
C PHE A 347 6.06 3.59 31.10
N GLY A 348 4.74 3.81 31.14
CA GLY A 348 4.13 5.00 31.75
C GLY A 348 4.38 6.31 30.99
N LYS A 349 4.91 6.23 29.77
CA LYS A 349 5.26 7.41 28.93
C LYS A 349 4.52 7.35 27.61
N GLN A 350 3.77 8.41 27.30
CA GLN A 350 3.16 8.57 25.99
C GLN A 350 4.22 8.99 24.97
N CYS A 351 4.26 8.28 23.85
CA CYS A 351 5.02 8.66 22.67
C CYS A 351 4.05 8.84 21.50
N ILE A 352 4.26 9.88 20.69
CA ILE A 352 3.55 10.08 19.43
C ILE A 352 4.57 9.85 18.33
N THR A 353 4.32 8.81 17.53
CA THR A 353 5.14 8.40 16.38
C THR A 353 4.90 9.35 15.22
N ALA A 354 5.97 9.85 14.61
CA ALA A 354 5.90 10.73 13.46
C ALA A 354 5.49 9.94 12.20
N VAL A 355 4.50 10.43 11.45
CA VAL A 355 3.94 9.75 10.27
C VAL A 355 4.21 10.56 9.00
N ALA A 356 4.98 9.99 8.07
CA ALA A 356 5.22 10.55 6.76
C ALA A 356 4.37 9.80 5.71
N ILE A 357 3.62 10.51 4.88
CA ILE A 357 2.71 9.93 3.88
C ILE A 357 3.08 10.43 2.49
N MET A 358 3.48 9.51 1.61
CA MET A 358 3.70 9.84 0.20
C MET A 358 2.39 9.69 -0.58
N THR A 359 1.90 10.76 -1.20
CA THR A 359 0.65 10.79 -2.00
C THR A 359 0.97 10.99 -3.50
N SER A 360 -0.06 11.19 -4.32
CA SER A 360 0.06 11.66 -5.72
C SER A 360 -1.03 12.68 -6.07
N SER A 361 -0.87 13.41 -7.18
CA SER A 361 -1.94 14.24 -7.78
C SER A 361 -2.95 13.45 -8.62
N VAL A 362 -2.70 12.17 -8.89
CA VAL A 362 -3.66 11.36 -9.65
C VAL A 362 -4.96 11.25 -8.88
N LYS A 363 -6.07 11.69 -9.50
CA LYS A 363 -7.43 11.61 -8.93
C LYS A 363 -7.52 12.32 -7.57
N ASP A 364 -6.93 13.53 -7.49
CA ASP A 364 -6.93 14.39 -6.30
C ASP A 364 -6.54 13.67 -5.01
N ASN A 365 -5.62 12.70 -5.14
CA ASN A 365 -5.27 11.81 -4.05
C ASN A 365 -4.65 12.57 -2.87
N HIS A 366 -3.81 13.58 -3.12
CA HIS A 366 -3.24 14.39 -2.05
C HIS A 366 -4.33 15.14 -1.25
N GLU A 367 -5.28 15.74 -1.95
CA GLU A 367 -6.39 16.51 -1.40
C GLU A 367 -7.32 15.61 -0.59
N HIS A 368 -7.70 14.47 -1.15
CA HIS A 368 -8.54 13.48 -0.47
C HIS A 368 -7.89 12.93 0.82
N ILE A 369 -6.58 12.64 0.79
CA ILE A 369 -5.86 12.15 1.98
C ILE A 369 -5.72 13.27 3.03
N THR A 370 -5.49 14.50 2.61
CA THR A 370 -5.47 15.66 3.51
C THR A 370 -6.84 15.87 4.16
N ALA A 371 -7.91 15.86 3.36
CA ALA A 371 -9.27 16.09 3.82
C ALA A 371 -9.74 15.04 4.83
N ILE A 372 -9.39 13.75 4.65
CA ILE A 372 -9.74 12.73 5.65
C ILE A 372 -8.94 12.90 6.95
N CYS A 373 -7.67 13.32 6.88
CA CYS A 373 -6.89 13.63 8.08
C CYS A 373 -7.51 14.81 8.85
N GLU A 374 -7.85 15.89 8.16
CA GLU A 374 -8.48 17.07 8.76
C GLU A 374 -9.87 16.75 9.34
N ARG A 375 -10.72 16.05 8.58
CA ARG A 375 -12.07 15.64 9.02
C ARG A 375 -12.03 14.77 10.27
N LEU A 376 -11.01 13.94 10.41
CA LEU A 376 -10.79 13.07 11.58
C LEU A 376 -9.87 13.72 12.63
N GLU A 377 -9.68 15.05 12.57
CA GLU A 377 -8.89 15.84 13.54
C GLU A 377 -7.47 15.27 13.75
N TRP A 378 -6.82 14.87 12.66
CA TRP A 378 -5.51 14.20 12.65
C TRP A 378 -5.46 12.99 13.59
N PHE A 379 -6.60 12.29 13.70
CA PHE A 379 -6.81 11.11 14.54
C PHE A 379 -6.51 11.35 16.03
N GLY A 380 -6.60 12.61 16.48
CA GLY A 380 -6.24 13.01 17.84
C GLY A 380 -4.73 13.05 18.10
N ARG A 381 -3.88 13.03 17.06
CA ARG A 381 -2.42 13.00 17.20
C ARG A 381 -1.75 14.36 16.98
N GLY A 382 -2.51 15.37 16.52
CA GLY A 382 -1.99 16.69 16.15
C GLY A 382 -1.40 16.71 14.73
N ARG A 383 -1.64 17.81 14.01
CA ARG A 383 -1.19 17.98 12.61
C ARG A 383 0.33 17.93 12.48
N GLU A 384 1.06 18.44 13.47
CA GLU A 384 2.52 18.53 13.47
C GLU A 384 3.22 17.17 13.40
N ASN A 385 2.52 16.10 13.78
CA ASN A 385 3.02 14.72 13.75
C ASN A 385 2.81 14.03 12.39
N PHE A 386 2.28 14.76 11.40
CA PHE A 386 2.11 14.28 10.04
C PHE A 386 2.86 15.14 9.02
N ARG A 387 3.48 14.47 8.04
CA ARG A 387 4.01 15.13 6.83
C ARG A 387 3.53 14.40 5.59
N LEU A 388 2.69 15.07 4.81
CA LEU A 388 2.28 14.61 3.49
C LEU A 388 3.25 15.20 2.46
N PHE A 389 3.68 14.39 1.51
CA PHE A 389 4.56 14.81 0.42
C PHE A 389 4.19 14.08 -0.87
N GLU A 390 4.12 14.83 -1.97
CA GLU A 390 3.50 14.35 -3.21
C GLU A 390 4.54 13.92 -4.24
N GLN A 391 4.34 12.71 -4.81
CA GLN A 391 5.17 12.23 -5.92
C GLN A 391 4.71 12.86 -7.25
N PRO A 392 5.66 13.18 -8.16
CA PRO A 392 5.32 13.75 -9.45
C PRO A 392 4.65 12.71 -10.37
N LEU A 393 3.89 13.23 -11.34
CA LEU A 393 3.46 12.44 -12.50
C LEU A 393 4.61 12.33 -13.50
N VAL A 394 4.68 11.19 -14.19
CA VAL A 394 5.71 10.89 -15.17
C VAL A 394 5.05 10.48 -16.49
N PRO A 395 5.68 10.77 -17.63
CA PRO A 395 5.07 10.58 -18.93
C PRO A 395 5.02 9.10 -19.28
N VAL A 396 3.88 8.68 -19.85
CA VAL A 396 3.73 7.36 -20.42
C VAL A 396 4.38 7.32 -21.80
N VAL A 397 5.22 6.31 -22.01
CA VAL A 397 6.02 6.10 -23.22
C VAL A 397 5.44 4.93 -24.03
N ASN A 398 5.25 5.15 -25.33
CA ASN A 398 4.81 4.14 -26.29
C ASN A 398 5.92 3.10 -26.52
N ALA A 399 5.54 1.81 -26.50
CA ALA A 399 6.48 0.70 -26.65
C ALA A 399 7.09 0.58 -28.05
N LYS A 400 6.42 1.12 -29.08
CA LYS A 400 6.83 1.01 -30.47
C LYS A 400 8.04 1.89 -30.78
N ASP A 401 7.93 3.17 -30.46
CA ASP A 401 8.82 4.25 -30.93
C ASP A 401 9.43 5.09 -29.79
N GLY A 402 9.03 4.87 -28.54
CA GLY A 402 9.53 5.65 -27.41
C GLY A 402 8.95 7.08 -27.33
N LYS A 403 7.90 7.40 -28.09
CA LYS A 403 7.19 8.69 -28.01
C LYS A 403 6.26 8.73 -26.81
N TRP A 404 6.07 9.90 -26.21
CA TRP A 404 5.15 10.09 -25.10
C TRP A 404 3.70 10.05 -25.59
N LEU A 405 2.82 9.39 -24.85
CA LEU A 405 1.39 9.42 -25.16
C LEU A 405 0.80 10.78 -24.79
N THR A 406 -0.12 11.27 -25.60
CA THR A 406 -0.80 12.56 -25.42
C THR A 406 -2.31 12.39 -25.45
N SER A 407 -2.99 13.04 -24.52
CA SER A 407 -4.45 13.21 -24.54
C SER A 407 -4.88 14.43 -25.35
N GLY A 408 -3.93 15.20 -25.87
CA GLY A 408 -4.12 16.35 -26.74
C GLY A 408 -2.86 17.20 -26.81
N ALA A 409 -2.89 18.25 -27.63
CA ALA A 409 -1.78 19.20 -27.69
C ALA A 409 -1.54 19.80 -26.29
N LEU A 410 -0.27 19.88 -25.91
CA LEU A 410 0.20 20.33 -24.59
C LEU A 410 -0.28 19.47 -23.40
N PHE A 411 -0.85 18.29 -23.65
CA PHE A 411 -1.47 17.48 -22.61
C PHE A 411 -0.94 16.03 -22.61
N PRO A 412 0.29 15.80 -22.11
CA PRO A 412 0.88 14.47 -22.02
C PRO A 412 0.13 13.60 -21.00
N VAL A 413 0.05 12.29 -21.29
CA VAL A 413 -0.53 11.31 -20.37
C VAL A 413 0.46 11.04 -19.23
N GLY A 414 0.12 11.51 -18.03
CA GLY A 414 0.89 11.32 -16.81
C GLY A 414 0.40 10.16 -15.94
N LYS A 415 1.33 9.39 -15.37
CA LYS A 415 1.04 8.37 -14.33
C LYS A 415 2.08 8.46 -13.21
N PRO A 416 1.84 7.92 -12.01
CA PRO A 416 2.84 7.93 -10.95
C PRO A 416 4.05 7.05 -11.28
N GLY A 417 5.24 7.51 -10.89
CA GLY A 417 6.55 6.89 -11.18
C GLY A 417 6.94 5.69 -10.29
N GLY A 418 5.97 5.08 -9.61
CA GLY A 418 6.19 3.96 -8.70
C GLY A 418 6.59 4.37 -7.28
N HIS A 419 6.39 3.46 -6.32
CA HIS A 419 6.55 3.79 -4.90
C HIS A 419 8.01 3.91 -4.44
N GLY A 420 9.00 3.53 -5.27
CA GLY A 420 10.43 3.76 -4.99
C GLY A 420 10.85 5.23 -4.98
N ALA A 421 10.02 6.11 -5.53
CA ALA A 421 10.24 7.56 -5.53
C ALA A 421 10.36 8.13 -4.11
N ILE A 422 9.81 7.41 -3.13
CA ILE A 422 9.72 7.80 -1.73
C ILE A 422 11.06 8.20 -1.12
N TRP A 423 12.16 7.54 -1.49
CA TRP A 423 13.47 7.77 -0.86
C TRP A 423 14.11 9.09 -1.30
N LYS A 424 14.20 9.31 -2.62
CA LYS A 424 14.67 10.59 -3.16
C LYS A 424 13.74 11.72 -2.73
N LEU A 425 12.43 11.51 -2.81
CA LEU A 425 11.44 12.53 -2.48
C LEU A 425 11.48 12.90 -0.99
N ALA A 426 11.65 11.93 -0.10
CA ALA A 426 11.83 12.17 1.33
C ALA A 426 13.08 13.04 1.59
N CYS A 427 14.18 12.81 0.87
CA CYS A 427 15.37 13.66 0.93
C CYS A 427 15.08 15.07 0.41
N ASP A 428 14.58 15.19 -0.82
CA ASP A 428 14.35 16.48 -1.49
C ASP A 428 13.36 17.37 -0.74
N ARG A 429 12.39 16.77 -0.03
CA ARG A 429 11.35 17.47 0.74
C ARG A 429 11.70 17.62 2.23
N GLY A 430 12.90 17.23 2.66
CA GLY A 430 13.34 17.37 4.06
C GLY A 430 12.58 16.49 5.06
N ILE A 431 11.98 15.38 4.60
CA ILE A 431 11.22 14.45 5.45
C ILE A 431 12.16 13.73 6.42
N PHE A 432 13.34 13.29 5.99
CA PHE A 432 14.34 12.68 6.88
C PHE A 432 14.75 13.66 7.99
N GLN A 433 15.06 14.90 7.63
CA GLN A 433 15.38 15.95 8.60
C GLN A 433 14.26 16.19 9.61
N TRP A 434 13.00 16.19 9.16
CA TRP A 434 11.83 16.30 10.05
C TRP A 434 11.70 15.08 10.97
N LEU A 435 11.95 13.86 10.49
CA LEU A 435 11.97 12.65 11.32
C LEU A 435 13.08 12.73 12.39
N TYR A 436 14.30 13.17 12.05
CA TYR A 436 15.37 13.34 13.03
C TYR A 436 15.05 14.42 14.08
N GLN A 437 14.42 15.53 13.68
CA GLN A 437 13.96 16.57 14.61
C GLN A 437 12.93 16.02 15.61
N ASN A 438 12.22 14.96 15.24
CA ASN A 438 11.31 14.22 16.13
C ASN A 438 12.00 13.06 16.87
N GLY A 439 13.32 12.92 16.78
CA GLY A 439 14.11 11.91 17.49
C GLY A 439 14.07 10.51 16.87
N ARG A 440 13.67 10.38 15.59
CA ARG A 440 13.54 9.05 14.95
C ARG A 440 14.88 8.62 14.35
N LYS A 441 15.21 7.34 14.50
CA LYS A 441 16.40 6.68 13.94
C LYS A 441 16.03 5.66 12.86
N GLY A 442 14.95 4.91 13.08
CA GLY A 442 14.40 3.96 12.12
C GLY A 442 12.98 4.30 11.72
N ALA A 443 12.44 3.59 10.75
CA ALA A 443 11.01 3.64 10.41
C ALA A 443 10.48 2.30 9.91
N THR A 444 9.18 2.08 10.14
CA THR A 444 8.44 1.03 9.44
C THR A 444 7.79 1.58 8.17
N VAL A 445 7.81 0.78 7.11
CA VAL A 445 7.24 1.14 5.80
C VAL A 445 6.26 0.06 5.36
N ARG A 446 5.00 0.43 5.11
CA ARG A 446 3.97 -0.52 4.65
C ARG A 446 2.88 0.13 3.81
N GLN A 447 2.26 -0.65 2.93
CA GLN A 447 1.13 -0.20 2.11
C GLN A 447 -0.19 -0.22 2.90
N VAL A 448 -1.04 0.79 2.69
CA VAL A 448 -2.35 0.94 3.38
C VAL A 448 -3.33 -0.20 3.11
N SER A 449 -3.18 -0.93 2.00
CA SER A 449 -4.12 -1.99 1.61
C SER A 449 -4.01 -3.26 2.44
N ASN A 450 -2.91 -3.47 3.16
CA ASN A 450 -2.67 -4.70 3.92
C ASN A 450 -3.22 -4.57 5.35
N VAL A 451 -4.41 -5.13 5.57
CA VAL A 451 -5.20 -4.92 6.80
C VAL A 451 -4.77 -5.81 7.96
N VAL A 452 -3.87 -6.78 7.74
CA VAL A 452 -3.38 -7.69 8.78
C VAL A 452 -1.94 -7.41 9.23
N ALA A 453 -1.25 -6.48 8.59
CA ALA A 453 0.19 -6.24 8.75
C ALA A 453 0.66 -5.96 10.20
N ALA A 454 -0.20 -5.41 11.05
CA ALA A 454 0.10 -5.10 12.46
C ALA A 454 -0.90 -5.75 13.42
N THR A 455 -1.55 -6.84 12.98
CA THR A 455 -2.54 -7.55 13.81
C THR A 455 -1.91 -8.50 14.82
N ASP A 456 -0.59 -8.73 14.75
CA ASP A 456 0.20 -9.56 15.67
C ASP A 456 1.62 -8.96 15.82
N LEU A 457 2.53 -9.68 16.47
CA LEU A 457 3.89 -9.23 16.82
C LEU A 457 4.84 -8.99 15.63
N THR A 458 4.53 -9.45 14.41
CA THR A 458 5.47 -9.46 13.27
C THR A 458 6.10 -8.10 12.98
N LEU A 459 5.29 -7.04 12.91
CA LEU A 459 5.78 -5.70 12.57
C LEU A 459 6.75 -5.17 13.64
N MET A 460 6.46 -5.43 14.90
CA MET A 460 7.30 -4.98 16.02
C MET A 460 8.53 -5.85 16.20
N ALA A 461 8.45 -7.16 15.93
CA ALA A 461 9.63 -8.01 15.89
C ALA A 461 10.60 -7.56 14.78
N LEU A 462 10.06 -7.24 13.59
CA LEU A 462 10.84 -6.68 12.49
C LEU A 462 11.55 -5.37 12.90
N ALA A 463 10.80 -4.40 13.43
CA ALA A 463 11.35 -3.11 13.81
C ALA A 463 12.34 -3.22 14.99
N GLY A 464 12.02 -4.05 15.98
CA GLY A 464 12.86 -4.28 17.16
C GLY A 464 14.19 -4.93 16.82
N ILE A 465 14.23 -5.91 15.91
CA ILE A 465 15.49 -6.49 15.39
C ILE A 465 16.29 -5.42 14.66
N GLY A 466 15.62 -4.61 13.84
CA GLY A 466 16.22 -3.53 13.08
C GLY A 466 16.97 -2.54 13.96
N LEU A 467 16.30 -2.01 14.98
CA LEU A 467 16.89 -1.07 15.95
C LEU A 467 17.93 -1.73 16.85
N ARG A 468 17.64 -2.93 17.38
CA ARG A 468 18.49 -3.57 18.40
C ARG A 468 19.86 -3.95 17.87
N HIS A 469 19.92 -4.35 16.60
CA HIS A 469 21.13 -4.88 15.97
C HIS A 469 21.68 -3.95 14.90
N ASP A 470 21.27 -2.68 14.90
CA ASP A 470 21.72 -1.63 13.96
C ASP A 470 21.67 -2.08 12.48
N LYS A 471 20.61 -2.81 12.10
CA LYS A 471 20.42 -3.27 10.72
C LYS A 471 19.93 -2.11 9.86
N LYS A 472 20.24 -2.13 8.56
CA LYS A 472 19.84 -1.06 7.63
C LYS A 472 18.47 -1.28 7.02
N LEU A 473 18.10 -2.54 6.75
CA LEU A 473 16.81 -2.86 6.12
C LEU A 473 16.34 -4.26 6.51
N GLY A 474 15.06 -4.38 6.86
CA GLY A 474 14.42 -5.65 7.17
C GLY A 474 13.19 -5.92 6.31
N PHE A 475 12.94 -7.19 6.01
CA PHE A 475 11.74 -7.65 5.29
C PHE A 475 10.87 -8.55 6.16
N ALA A 476 9.58 -8.25 6.32
CA ALA A 476 8.62 -9.27 6.77
C ALA A 476 8.11 -10.09 5.58
N SER A 477 8.23 -11.41 5.67
CA SER A 477 7.96 -12.34 4.57
C SER A 477 7.10 -13.51 4.99
N CYS A 478 6.57 -14.24 4.01
CA CYS A 478 5.74 -15.41 4.24
C CYS A 478 5.83 -16.39 3.07
N GLU A 479 5.07 -17.49 3.14
CA GLU A 479 4.91 -18.42 2.03
C GLU A 479 4.43 -17.71 0.74
N ARG A 480 5.05 -18.06 -0.39
CA ARG A 480 4.59 -17.65 -1.72
C ARG A 480 3.51 -18.61 -2.20
N ARG A 481 2.37 -18.07 -2.59
CA ARG A 481 1.27 -18.85 -3.18
C ARG A 481 1.43 -18.97 -4.70
N PRO A 482 1.06 -20.12 -5.30
CA PRO A 482 1.01 -20.28 -6.76
C PRO A 482 0.12 -19.22 -7.41
N GLY A 483 0.61 -18.61 -8.49
CA GLY A 483 -0.13 -17.58 -9.23
C GLY A 483 -0.28 -16.23 -8.50
N ALA A 484 0.37 -16.03 -7.35
CA ALA A 484 0.43 -14.73 -6.70
C ALA A 484 1.31 -13.76 -7.50
N THR A 485 0.89 -12.49 -7.59
CA THR A 485 1.61 -11.43 -8.32
C THR A 485 2.49 -10.59 -7.39
N GLU A 486 3.15 -11.27 -6.45
CA GLU A 486 4.06 -10.69 -5.46
C GLU A 486 5.50 -10.96 -5.87
N GLY A 487 6.40 -10.01 -5.62
CA GLY A 487 7.85 -10.25 -5.73
C GLY A 487 8.33 -11.29 -4.73
N VAL A 488 9.58 -11.74 -4.87
CA VAL A 488 10.22 -12.65 -3.92
C VAL A 488 11.45 -12.02 -3.29
N ASN A 489 11.68 -12.33 -2.02
CA ASN A 489 12.94 -11.98 -1.37
C ASN A 489 13.98 -13.07 -1.62
N VAL A 490 15.20 -12.65 -1.95
CA VAL A 490 16.33 -13.52 -2.31
C VAL A 490 17.57 -13.07 -1.57
N LEU A 491 18.43 -14.01 -1.20
CA LEU A 491 19.82 -13.72 -0.86
C LEU A 491 20.62 -13.67 -2.16
N ILE A 492 21.23 -12.53 -2.44
CA ILE A 492 22.16 -12.37 -3.55
C ILE A 492 23.56 -12.76 -3.09
N GLU A 493 24.25 -13.50 -3.95
CA GLU A 493 25.70 -13.67 -3.93
C GLU A 493 26.26 -13.21 -5.28
N LYS A 494 27.21 -12.26 -5.27
CA LYS A 494 27.79 -11.69 -6.49
C LYS A 494 29.28 -11.42 -6.36
N GLU A 495 30.05 -11.81 -7.38
CA GLU A 495 31.44 -11.36 -7.52
C GLU A 495 31.50 -9.95 -8.14
N ASN A 496 32.15 -9.02 -7.45
CA ASN A 496 32.41 -7.67 -7.90
C ASN A 496 33.58 -7.62 -8.90
N GLN A 497 33.75 -6.49 -9.60
CA GLN A 497 34.79 -6.34 -10.62
C GLN A 497 36.21 -6.39 -10.04
N ASP A 498 36.36 -5.99 -8.78
CA ASP A 498 37.58 -6.03 -7.98
C ASP A 498 37.90 -7.42 -7.40
N GLY A 499 37.05 -8.43 -7.65
CA GLY A 499 37.22 -9.80 -7.17
C GLY A 499 36.68 -10.04 -5.75
N GLN A 500 36.10 -9.03 -5.10
CA GLN A 500 35.41 -9.19 -3.82
C GLN A 500 34.02 -9.80 -4.02
N TRP A 501 33.44 -10.38 -2.96
CA TRP A 501 32.12 -10.98 -2.97
C TRP A 501 31.13 -10.12 -2.20
N ALA A 502 30.00 -9.79 -2.82
CA ALA A 502 28.92 -9.01 -2.24
C ALA A 502 27.72 -9.89 -1.89
N TYR A 503 27.16 -9.67 -0.70
CA TYR A 503 26.00 -10.38 -0.17
C TYR A 503 24.96 -9.42 0.39
N GLY A 504 23.69 -9.76 0.22
CA GLY A 504 22.57 -9.01 0.76
C GLY A 504 21.23 -9.64 0.40
N ILE A 505 20.24 -9.42 1.26
CA ILE A 505 18.85 -9.78 0.98
C ILE A 505 18.21 -8.65 0.19
N THR A 506 17.63 -8.97 -0.97
CA THR A 506 16.88 -8.01 -1.79
C THR A 506 15.59 -8.65 -2.34
N CYS A 507 14.84 -7.90 -3.13
CA CYS A 507 13.62 -8.33 -3.77
C CYS A 507 13.77 -8.39 -5.30
N ILE A 508 13.25 -9.46 -5.89
CA ILE A 508 13.01 -9.58 -7.33
C ILE A 508 11.51 -9.43 -7.58
N GLU A 509 11.14 -8.51 -8.47
CA GLU A 509 9.73 -8.31 -8.83
C GLU A 509 9.18 -9.45 -9.69
N TYR A 510 7.88 -9.73 -9.54
CA TYR A 510 7.20 -10.81 -10.27
C TYR A 510 7.28 -10.65 -11.79
N THR A 511 7.37 -9.40 -12.27
CA THR A 511 7.53 -9.10 -13.69
C THR A 511 8.87 -9.55 -14.24
N GLU A 512 9.89 -9.72 -13.39
CA GLU A 512 11.25 -10.11 -13.75
C GLU A 512 11.58 -11.59 -13.47
N PHE A 513 10.62 -12.39 -12.99
CA PHE A 513 10.86 -13.81 -12.71
C PHE A 513 11.39 -14.59 -13.92
N GLU A 514 10.84 -14.35 -15.11
CA GLU A 514 11.31 -14.96 -16.35
C GLU A 514 12.77 -14.61 -16.65
N LYS A 515 13.17 -13.34 -16.43
CA LYS A 515 14.52 -12.83 -16.66
C LYS A 515 15.54 -13.50 -15.73
N TYR A 516 15.17 -13.72 -14.46
CA TYR A 516 16.06 -14.31 -13.45
C TYR A 516 15.87 -15.82 -13.25
N GLY A 517 14.96 -16.46 -14.00
CA GLY A 517 14.70 -17.88 -13.89
C GLY A 517 14.09 -18.30 -12.55
N ILE A 518 13.29 -17.42 -11.92
CA ILE A 518 12.60 -17.72 -10.67
C ILE A 518 11.45 -18.70 -10.96
N PRO A 519 11.45 -19.92 -10.37
CA PRO A 519 10.42 -20.90 -10.64
C PRO A 519 9.08 -20.51 -10.02
N GLU A 520 7.99 -21.01 -10.60
CA GLU A 520 6.69 -21.03 -9.94
C GLU A 520 6.71 -22.09 -8.82
N PRO A 521 6.10 -21.80 -7.66
CA PRO A 521 6.00 -22.78 -6.58
C PRO A 521 5.14 -23.97 -7.03
N THR A 522 5.69 -25.19 -6.94
CA THR A 522 4.96 -26.43 -7.24
C THR A 522 4.01 -26.80 -6.10
N VAL A 523 2.78 -27.20 -6.42
CA VAL A 523 1.72 -27.61 -5.45
C VAL A 523 2.01 -28.95 -4.77
N THR A 524 3.10 -29.64 -5.10
CA THR A 524 3.38 -30.98 -4.58
C THR A 524 3.86 -30.94 -3.13
N ASN A 525 3.00 -31.42 -2.22
CA ASN A 525 3.38 -31.93 -0.90
C ASN A 525 4.56 -32.91 -1.08
N GLY A 526 5.77 -32.47 -0.77
CA GLY A 526 6.96 -33.33 -0.64
C GLY A 526 8.13 -33.09 -1.60
N SER A 527 8.12 -32.11 -2.50
CA SER A 527 9.35 -31.75 -3.23
C SER A 527 10.26 -30.84 -2.38
N LEU A 528 11.50 -31.29 -2.15
CA LEU A 528 12.57 -30.62 -1.38
C LEU A 528 13.12 -29.32 -2.01
N GLN A 529 12.43 -28.72 -3.00
CA GLN A 529 12.86 -27.44 -3.55
C GLN A 529 12.41 -26.30 -2.63
N ALA A 530 13.38 -25.64 -2.01
CA ALA A 530 13.13 -24.44 -1.21
C ALA A 530 12.53 -23.36 -2.14
N ASN A 531 11.31 -22.92 -1.83
CA ASN A 531 10.64 -21.85 -2.56
C ASN A 531 11.10 -20.50 -2.01
N TYR A 532 11.41 -19.55 -2.89
CA TYR A 532 11.68 -18.19 -2.46
C TYR A 532 10.46 -17.58 -1.77
N PRO A 533 10.65 -16.91 -0.62
CA PRO A 533 9.56 -16.33 0.14
C PRO A 533 8.95 -15.11 -0.56
N ALA A 534 7.66 -14.89 -0.32
CA ALA A 534 6.96 -13.72 -0.87
C ALA A 534 7.40 -12.44 -0.16
N ASN A 535 7.72 -11.41 -0.95
CA ASN A 535 7.87 -10.06 -0.45
C ASN A 535 6.49 -9.46 -0.15
N THR A 536 6.29 -9.02 1.08
CA THR A 536 5.00 -8.44 1.52
C THR A 536 4.98 -6.91 1.50
N ASN A 537 6.11 -6.26 1.17
CA ASN A 537 6.28 -4.81 1.23
C ASN A 537 6.01 -4.22 2.63
N ILE A 538 6.28 -5.00 3.67
CA ILE A 538 6.41 -4.54 5.04
C ILE A 538 7.90 -4.53 5.37
N LEU A 539 8.43 -3.32 5.57
CA LEU A 539 9.86 -3.09 5.73
C LEU A 539 10.15 -2.39 7.06
N TYR A 540 11.31 -2.70 7.63
CA TYR A 540 12.01 -1.80 8.54
C TYR A 540 13.13 -1.12 7.76
N VAL A 541 13.38 0.16 8.02
CA VAL A 541 14.47 0.91 7.40
C VAL A 541 15.18 1.77 8.45
N ASP A 542 16.52 1.78 8.40
CA ASP A 542 17.34 2.77 9.09
C ASP A 542 17.28 4.10 8.31
N LEU A 543 16.94 5.20 8.98
CA LEU A 543 16.68 6.48 8.31
C LEU A 543 17.96 7.09 7.75
N GLN A 544 19.10 6.94 8.45
CA GLN A 544 20.38 7.46 7.99
C GLN A 544 20.80 6.74 6.70
N ALA A 545 20.76 5.41 6.69
CA ALA A 545 21.06 4.60 5.52
C ALA A 545 20.12 4.92 4.33
N ALA A 546 18.84 5.15 4.60
CA ALA A 546 17.89 5.54 3.55
C ALA A 546 18.18 6.93 2.97
N GLU A 547 18.52 7.91 3.81
CA GLU A 547 18.90 9.26 3.38
C GLU A 547 20.21 9.27 2.59
N GLU A 548 21.20 8.47 3.01
CA GLU A 548 22.46 8.27 2.27
C GLU A 548 22.23 7.73 0.85
N VAL A 549 21.15 6.98 0.62
CA VAL A 549 20.74 6.54 -0.71
C VAL A 549 19.93 7.62 -1.42
N GLY A 550 18.93 8.20 -0.74
CA GLY A 550 18.03 9.21 -1.30
C GLY A 550 18.72 10.50 -1.75
N SER A 551 19.82 10.87 -1.08
CA SER A 551 20.62 12.07 -1.38
C SER A 551 21.57 11.92 -2.58
N ARG A 552 21.78 10.69 -3.07
CA ARG A 552 22.71 10.42 -4.18
C ARG A 552 22.23 11.09 -5.47
N LYS A 553 23.19 11.67 -6.20
CA LYS A 553 22.91 12.38 -7.47
C LYS A 553 23.03 11.47 -8.70
N ASN A 554 22.59 10.21 -8.55
CA ASN A 554 22.61 9.21 -9.62
C ASN A 554 21.42 8.24 -9.48
N ALA A 555 21.26 7.31 -10.42
CA ALA A 555 20.11 6.40 -10.49
C ALA A 555 19.89 5.54 -9.23
N SER A 556 20.88 5.36 -8.35
CA SER A 556 20.74 4.54 -7.14
C SER A 556 19.71 5.10 -6.14
N CYS A 557 19.42 6.39 -6.18
CA CYS A 557 18.35 6.99 -5.36
C CYS A 557 16.93 6.68 -5.89
N LEU A 558 16.84 6.01 -7.04
CA LEU A 558 15.60 5.53 -7.68
C LEU A 558 15.67 3.99 -7.82
N PRO A 559 15.63 3.25 -6.69
CA PRO A 559 15.87 1.82 -6.69
C PRO A 559 14.85 1.01 -7.51
N GLY A 560 15.30 -0.10 -8.10
CA GLY A 560 14.43 -1.04 -8.81
C GLY A 560 13.72 -0.45 -10.03
N MET A 561 14.41 0.41 -10.77
CA MET A 561 13.83 1.08 -11.93
C MET A 561 13.49 0.09 -13.06
N VAL A 562 12.24 0.09 -13.48
CA VAL A 562 11.66 -0.82 -14.49
C VAL A 562 10.68 -0.08 -15.39
N LEU A 563 10.38 -0.68 -16.54
CA LEU A 563 9.35 -0.20 -17.46
C LEU A 563 8.42 -1.37 -17.78
N ASN A 564 7.24 -1.39 -17.18
CA ASN A 564 6.30 -2.50 -17.33
C ASN A 564 5.48 -2.37 -18.62
N LEU A 565 5.76 -3.24 -19.58
CA LEU A 565 5.08 -3.32 -20.88
C LEU A 565 3.97 -4.38 -20.94
N LYS A 566 3.74 -5.15 -19.87
CA LYS A 566 2.80 -6.30 -19.91
C LYS A 566 1.34 -5.87 -20.02
N LYS A 567 1.01 -4.59 -19.78
CA LYS A 567 -0.37 -4.08 -19.83
C LYS A 567 -0.46 -2.90 -20.78
N ALA A 568 -1.49 -2.89 -21.61
CA ALA A 568 -1.82 -1.71 -22.40
C ALA A 568 -2.25 -0.56 -21.49
N VAL A 569 -1.96 0.67 -21.93
CA VAL A 569 -2.31 1.90 -21.23
C VAL A 569 -3.56 2.49 -21.87
N SER A 570 -4.66 2.50 -21.14
CA SER A 570 -5.86 3.26 -21.50
C SER A 570 -5.69 4.75 -21.21
N TYR A 571 -6.14 5.61 -22.13
CA TYR A 571 -6.17 7.07 -22.01
C TYR A 571 -7.26 7.65 -22.92
N LEU A 572 -7.70 8.89 -22.66
CA LEU A 572 -8.60 9.60 -23.57
C LEU A 572 -7.77 10.39 -24.57
N ASP A 573 -8.12 10.35 -25.86
CA ASP A 573 -7.50 11.20 -26.87
C ASP A 573 -8.10 12.62 -26.88
N HIS A 574 -7.63 13.46 -27.80
CA HIS A 574 -8.06 14.85 -27.94
C HIS A 574 -9.53 15.00 -28.38
N LEU A 575 -10.14 13.93 -28.87
CA LEU A 575 -11.55 13.87 -29.27
C LEU A 575 -12.42 13.28 -28.15
N GLY A 576 -11.83 12.88 -27.03
CA GLY A 576 -12.51 12.26 -25.90
C GLY A 576 -12.80 10.77 -26.08
N PHE A 577 -12.18 10.10 -27.06
CA PHE A 577 -12.32 8.65 -27.25
C PHE A 577 -11.35 7.88 -26.36
N GLU A 578 -11.82 6.78 -25.78
CA GLU A 578 -10.97 5.87 -25.01
C GLU A 578 -10.06 5.09 -25.95
N CYS A 579 -8.77 5.42 -25.89
CA CYS A 579 -7.69 4.79 -26.63
C CYS A 579 -6.91 3.83 -25.71
N SER A 580 -6.27 2.83 -26.30
CA SER A 580 -5.40 1.88 -25.60
C SER A 580 -4.14 1.63 -26.42
N ALA A 581 -2.97 1.87 -25.83
CA ALA A 581 -1.69 1.71 -26.50
C ALA A 581 -0.77 0.76 -25.72
N ALA A 582 0.04 -0.01 -26.44
CA ALA A 582 1.16 -0.73 -25.84
C ALA A 582 2.21 0.30 -25.38
N GLY A 583 2.43 0.40 -24.07
CA GLY A 583 3.29 1.41 -23.49
C GLY A 583 3.43 1.24 -21.98
N GLY A 584 4.32 2.01 -21.39
CA GLY A 584 4.62 1.95 -19.97
C GLY A 584 5.14 3.30 -19.46
N ARG A 585 5.51 3.36 -18.19
CA ARG A 585 6.24 4.50 -17.63
C ARG A 585 7.42 3.98 -16.84
N LEU A 586 8.39 4.84 -16.55
CA LEU A 586 9.42 4.49 -15.57
C LEU A 586 8.76 4.31 -14.21
N GLU A 587 8.94 3.13 -13.63
CA GLU A 587 8.53 2.80 -12.28
C GLU A 587 9.77 2.46 -11.47
N CYS A 588 9.81 2.88 -10.21
CA CYS A 588 10.80 2.43 -9.24
C CYS A 588 10.10 1.81 -8.03
N THR A 589 10.80 0.95 -7.30
CA THR A 589 10.25 0.14 -6.21
C THR A 589 10.96 0.43 -4.89
N MET A 590 10.21 0.46 -3.79
CA MET A 590 10.75 0.95 -2.50
C MET A 590 11.67 -0.06 -1.84
N GLN A 591 11.33 -1.34 -1.97
CA GLN A 591 12.03 -2.50 -1.43
C GLN A 591 13.41 -2.72 -2.06
N ASN A 592 13.62 -2.29 -3.31
CA ASN A 592 14.92 -2.42 -3.98
C ASN A 592 15.95 -1.42 -3.48
N ILE A 593 15.63 -0.56 -2.50
CA ILE A 593 16.67 0.19 -1.78
C ILE A 593 17.71 -0.75 -1.18
N ALA A 594 17.30 -2.00 -0.86
CA ALA A 594 18.16 -3.10 -0.45
C ALA A 594 19.39 -3.32 -1.31
N ASP A 595 19.29 -3.06 -2.63
CA ASP A 595 20.40 -3.22 -3.57
C ASP A 595 21.59 -2.29 -3.25
N ASN A 596 21.39 -1.28 -2.39
CA ASN A 596 22.41 -0.36 -1.91
C ASN A 596 23.06 -0.77 -0.58
N PHE A 597 22.60 -1.86 0.05
CA PHE A 597 23.02 -2.31 1.38
C PHE A 597 23.68 -3.69 1.35
N MET A 598 24.56 -3.89 0.38
CA MET A 598 25.32 -5.12 0.20
C MET A 598 26.61 -5.10 1.05
N ASN A 599 26.84 -6.14 1.83
CA ASN A 599 28.09 -6.33 2.57
C ASN A 599 29.12 -7.02 1.66
N THR A 600 30.37 -6.56 1.70
CA THR A 600 31.43 -7.04 0.80
C THR A 600 32.53 -7.76 1.57
N TYR A 601 33.02 -8.88 1.04
CA TYR A 601 34.01 -9.76 1.66
C TYR A 601 35.11 -10.14 0.65
N ASN A 602 36.30 -10.43 1.15
CA ASN A 602 37.45 -10.82 0.32
C ASN A 602 37.44 -12.30 -0.10
N TYR A 603 36.43 -13.05 0.31
CA TYR A 603 36.27 -14.48 0.01
C TYR A 603 34.80 -14.79 -0.20
N ARG A 604 34.52 -15.88 -0.92
CA ARG A 604 33.17 -16.42 -1.05
C ARG A 604 32.76 -17.05 0.28
N CYS A 605 31.74 -16.51 0.92
CA CYS A 605 31.25 -17.00 2.20
C CYS A 605 30.53 -18.35 2.02
N SER A 606 30.76 -19.27 2.96
CA SER A 606 29.91 -20.46 3.13
C SER A 606 28.65 -20.09 3.94
N LYS A 607 27.61 -20.95 3.87
CA LYS A 607 26.29 -20.78 4.53
C LYS A 607 26.34 -20.11 5.92
N GLY A 608 25.36 -19.25 6.23
CA GLY A 608 25.17 -18.65 7.56
C GLY A 608 25.63 -17.20 7.69
N ILE A 609 25.92 -16.51 6.57
CA ILE A 609 26.35 -15.11 6.56
C ILE A 609 25.21 -14.14 6.90
N GLU A 610 23.95 -14.58 6.78
CA GLU A 610 22.76 -13.74 6.89
C GLU A 610 22.60 -12.99 8.22
N SER A 611 23.14 -13.53 9.32
CA SER A 611 23.15 -12.85 10.63
C SER A 611 24.09 -11.63 10.66
N GLU A 612 25.13 -11.63 9.83
CA GLU A 612 26.14 -10.57 9.74
C GLU A 612 25.76 -9.46 8.74
N LEU A 613 24.77 -9.71 7.87
CA LEU A 613 24.38 -8.75 6.83
C LEU A 613 23.62 -7.55 7.39
N ASP A 614 23.74 -6.41 6.73
CA ASP A 614 22.98 -5.18 7.02
C ASP A 614 21.48 -5.35 6.68
N THR A 615 21.17 -6.29 5.80
CA THR A 615 19.83 -6.64 5.35
C THR A 615 19.37 -7.95 5.98
N PHE A 616 18.15 -8.01 6.49
CA PHE A 616 17.63 -9.19 7.18
C PHE A 616 16.17 -9.49 6.82
N ILE A 617 15.70 -10.68 7.19
CA ILE A 617 14.34 -11.14 6.89
C ILE A 617 13.75 -11.86 8.10
N VAL A 618 12.44 -11.65 8.32
CA VAL A 618 11.64 -12.41 9.29
C VAL A 618 10.48 -13.10 8.58
N TYR A 619 10.11 -14.28 9.07
CA TYR A 619 9.02 -15.09 8.52
C TYR A 619 7.90 -15.26 9.53
N ASN A 620 6.66 -15.26 9.04
CA ASN A 620 5.49 -15.66 9.82
C ASN A 620 4.40 -16.21 8.87
N GLU A 621 3.29 -16.69 9.43
CA GLU A 621 2.13 -17.16 8.67
C GLU A 621 1.57 -16.04 7.80
N ARG A 622 1.24 -16.37 6.56
CA ARG A 622 0.77 -15.39 5.57
C ARG A 622 -0.41 -14.54 6.07
N LYS A 623 -1.41 -15.13 6.72
CA LYS A 623 -2.59 -14.41 7.24
C LYS A 623 -2.27 -13.45 8.41
N LYS A 624 -1.07 -13.52 8.98
CA LYS A 624 -0.54 -12.61 10.01
C LYS A 624 0.42 -11.55 9.44
N VAL A 625 0.87 -11.71 8.20
CA VAL A 625 1.81 -10.78 7.54
C VAL A 625 1.12 -10.01 6.42
N THR A 626 0.43 -10.70 5.52
CA THR A 626 -0.18 -10.09 4.34
C THR A 626 -1.56 -10.65 3.99
N SER A 627 -2.53 -9.75 3.97
CA SER A 627 -3.84 -9.95 3.36
C SER A 627 -4.36 -8.59 2.93
N SER A 628 -4.33 -8.32 1.62
CA SER A 628 -4.57 -7.00 1.07
C SER A 628 -5.95 -6.84 0.44
N ALA A 629 -6.56 -5.68 0.56
CA ALA A 629 -7.75 -5.28 -0.21
C ALA A 629 -7.31 -4.41 -1.41
N LYS A 630 -6.99 -5.03 -2.55
CA LYS A 630 -6.43 -4.34 -3.74
C LYS A 630 -7.29 -4.43 -5.00
N ARG A 631 -8.21 -5.40 -5.07
CA ARG A 631 -9.06 -5.59 -6.25
C ARG A 631 -10.47 -6.05 -5.88
N LYS A 632 -11.44 -5.71 -6.72
CA LYS A 632 -12.80 -6.22 -6.65
C LYS A 632 -12.83 -7.70 -7.03
N LEU A 633 -13.70 -8.47 -6.37
CA LEU A 633 -14.04 -9.83 -6.79
C LEU A 633 -14.84 -9.76 -8.10
N LYS A 634 -14.36 -10.42 -9.16
CA LYS A 634 -15.05 -10.49 -10.45
C LYS A 634 -16.07 -11.63 -10.44
N SER A 635 -17.21 -11.47 -11.10
CA SER A 635 -18.30 -12.48 -11.11
C SER A 635 -17.88 -13.86 -11.63
N GLU A 636 -16.88 -13.91 -12.54
CA GLU A 636 -16.36 -15.15 -13.12
C GLU A 636 -15.16 -15.72 -12.34
N ASP A 637 -14.55 -14.94 -11.44
CA ASP A 637 -13.34 -15.29 -10.70
C ASP A 637 -13.70 -15.75 -9.28
N LYS A 638 -13.32 -16.98 -8.95
CA LYS A 638 -13.49 -17.54 -7.59
C LYS A 638 -12.31 -17.23 -6.66
N SER A 639 -11.27 -16.54 -7.16
CA SER A 639 -10.11 -16.20 -6.35
C SER A 639 -10.41 -15.04 -5.40
N LEU A 640 -10.42 -15.34 -4.10
CA LEU A 640 -10.48 -14.35 -3.02
C LEU A 640 -9.14 -13.61 -2.81
N HIS A 641 -8.09 -13.97 -3.54
CA HIS A 641 -6.77 -13.40 -3.34
C HIS A 641 -6.77 -11.88 -3.61
N GLN A 642 -6.30 -11.13 -2.61
CA GLN A 642 -6.21 -9.66 -2.62
C GLN A 642 -7.56 -8.91 -2.77
N THR A 643 -8.69 -9.54 -2.43
CA THR A 643 -10.01 -8.88 -2.41
C THR A 643 -10.41 -8.44 -0.99
N PRO A 644 -11.33 -7.46 -0.84
CA PRO A 644 -11.92 -7.14 0.46
C PRO A 644 -12.53 -8.36 1.17
N GLU A 645 -13.20 -9.24 0.42
CA GLU A 645 -13.78 -10.48 0.96
C GLU A 645 -12.72 -11.47 1.44
N GLY A 646 -11.63 -11.65 0.69
CA GLY A 646 -10.55 -12.55 1.07
C GLY A 646 -9.78 -12.07 2.29
N SER A 647 -9.57 -10.75 2.39
CA SER A 647 -8.96 -10.15 3.57
C SER A 647 -9.85 -10.24 4.82
N LEU A 648 -11.18 -10.06 4.67
CA LEU A 648 -12.11 -10.28 5.78
C LEU A 648 -12.06 -11.75 6.25
N LEU A 649 -12.01 -12.70 5.31
CA LEU A 649 -11.91 -14.12 5.64
C LEU A 649 -10.65 -14.42 6.46
N ASP A 650 -9.51 -13.82 6.13
CA ASP A 650 -8.28 -13.99 6.90
C ASP A 650 -8.38 -13.33 8.29
N ILE A 651 -9.07 -12.17 8.44
CA ILE A 651 -9.38 -11.58 9.75
C ILE A 651 -10.22 -12.54 10.59
N MET A 652 -11.25 -13.19 10.01
CA MET A 652 -12.07 -14.17 10.73
C MET A 652 -11.27 -15.41 11.14
N ARG A 653 -10.33 -15.87 10.31
CA ARG A 653 -9.40 -16.95 10.67
C ARG A 653 -8.50 -16.57 11.83
N ASN A 654 -7.97 -15.34 11.81
CA ASN A 654 -7.16 -14.81 12.90
C ASN A 654 -7.96 -14.70 14.20
N ALA A 655 -9.20 -14.22 14.15
CA ALA A 655 -10.09 -14.17 15.31
C ALA A 655 -10.40 -15.58 15.86
N TYR A 656 -10.62 -16.56 14.99
CA TYR A 656 -10.79 -17.96 15.38
C TYR A 656 -9.55 -18.50 16.11
N ASP A 657 -8.34 -18.31 15.56
CA ASP A 657 -7.10 -18.80 16.17
C ASP A 657 -6.83 -18.13 17.51
N LEU A 658 -7.05 -16.82 17.61
CA LEU A 658 -6.88 -16.04 18.82
C LEU A 658 -7.83 -16.53 19.92
N LEU A 659 -9.13 -16.56 19.67
CA LEU A 659 -10.14 -16.88 20.69
C LEU A 659 -10.18 -18.38 21.04
N SER A 660 -9.95 -19.27 20.08
CA SER A 660 -9.90 -20.71 20.36
C SER A 660 -8.76 -21.07 21.31
N SER A 661 -7.62 -20.36 21.22
CA SER A 661 -6.51 -20.52 22.16
C SER A 661 -6.83 -20.04 23.59
N CYS A 662 -7.92 -19.30 23.77
CA CYS A 662 -8.42 -18.81 25.07
C CYS A 662 -9.50 -19.73 25.67
N ASN A 663 -9.67 -20.96 25.15
CA ASN A 663 -10.77 -21.87 25.46
C ASN A 663 -12.19 -21.33 25.13
N VAL A 664 -12.29 -20.30 24.28
CA VAL A 664 -13.58 -19.84 23.74
C VAL A 664 -13.95 -20.77 22.59
N LYS A 665 -15.13 -21.40 22.63
CA LYS A 665 -15.62 -22.21 21.51
C LYS A 665 -16.11 -21.29 20.39
N VAL A 666 -15.44 -21.32 19.24
CA VAL A 666 -15.80 -20.52 18.06
C VAL A 666 -15.95 -21.45 16.83
N PRO A 667 -16.92 -21.24 15.93
CA PRO A 667 -17.06 -22.01 14.69
C PRO A 667 -15.76 -22.01 13.89
N LYS A 668 -15.34 -23.17 13.40
CA LYS A 668 -14.15 -23.21 12.54
C LYS A 668 -14.44 -22.56 11.20
N VAL A 669 -13.60 -21.60 10.81
CA VAL A 669 -13.66 -20.99 9.48
C VAL A 669 -13.18 -22.00 8.43
N LYS A 670 -14.05 -22.34 7.47
CA LYS A 670 -13.80 -23.41 6.49
C LYS A 670 -13.01 -22.90 5.27
N ASP A 671 -12.91 -23.73 4.23
CA ASP A 671 -12.16 -23.38 3.03
C ASP A 671 -12.81 -22.24 2.21
N ASN A 672 -12.06 -21.70 1.26
CA ASN A 672 -12.50 -20.57 0.42
C ASN A 672 -13.77 -20.88 -0.39
N CYS A 673 -13.95 -22.13 -0.83
CA CYS A 673 -15.12 -22.54 -1.61
C CYS A 673 -16.38 -22.57 -0.77
N GLU A 674 -16.28 -22.93 0.51
CA GLU A 674 -17.39 -22.84 1.44
C GLU A 674 -17.73 -21.40 1.82
N TYR A 675 -16.72 -20.56 2.07
CA TYR A 675 -16.94 -19.14 2.30
C TYR A 675 -17.70 -18.46 1.14
N LEU A 676 -17.30 -18.73 -0.11
CA LEU A 676 -18.00 -18.20 -1.29
C LEU A 676 -19.47 -18.66 -1.40
N ARG A 677 -19.81 -19.82 -0.81
CA ARG A 677 -21.17 -20.37 -0.84
C ARG A 677 -22.06 -19.88 0.29
N SER A 678 -21.48 -19.66 1.47
CA SER A 678 -22.23 -19.47 2.72
C SER A 678 -21.93 -18.18 3.47
N GLY A 679 -20.93 -17.40 3.02
CA GLY A 679 -20.47 -16.20 3.71
C GLY A 679 -19.59 -16.51 4.93
N PRO A 680 -19.26 -15.48 5.74
CA PRO A 680 -18.53 -15.68 6.97
C PRO A 680 -19.39 -16.40 8.01
N PRO A 681 -18.81 -17.31 8.82
CA PRO A 681 -19.57 -18.04 9.84
C PRO A 681 -19.94 -17.20 11.06
N PHE A 682 -19.30 -16.04 11.24
CA PHE A 682 -19.51 -15.05 12.28
C PHE A 682 -18.83 -13.74 11.85
N LEU A 683 -19.07 -12.64 12.55
CA LEU A 683 -18.26 -11.42 12.44
C LEU A 683 -17.64 -11.09 13.80
N ILE A 684 -16.31 -11.05 13.89
CA ILE A 684 -15.60 -10.68 15.12
C ILE A 684 -14.63 -9.54 14.81
N PHE A 685 -14.86 -8.39 15.40
CA PHE A 685 -14.02 -7.19 15.27
C PHE A 685 -13.54 -6.75 16.64
N LEU A 686 -12.22 -6.79 16.81
CA LEU A 686 -11.54 -6.49 18.06
C LEU A 686 -10.71 -5.23 17.88
N HIS A 687 -10.86 -4.25 18.78
CA HIS A 687 -10.03 -3.06 18.76
C HIS A 687 -8.55 -3.43 18.96
N PRO A 688 -7.60 -2.93 18.13
CA PRO A 688 -6.18 -3.27 18.25
C PRO A 688 -5.59 -2.98 19.65
N ALA A 689 -6.07 -1.93 20.33
CA ALA A 689 -5.68 -1.57 21.69
C ALA A 689 -6.13 -2.54 22.81
N LEU A 690 -6.93 -3.58 22.51
CA LEU A 690 -7.10 -4.71 23.44
C LEU A 690 -5.74 -5.34 23.77
N GLY A 691 -4.85 -5.35 22.78
CA GLY A 691 -3.48 -5.81 22.87
C GLY A 691 -2.96 -6.01 21.45
N PRO A 692 -2.06 -5.15 20.93
CA PRO A 692 -1.57 -5.28 19.56
C PRO A 692 -0.78 -6.59 19.35
N PHE A 693 -0.41 -7.28 20.45
CA PHE A 693 0.11 -8.64 20.44
C PHE A 693 -0.96 -9.62 20.91
N TRP A 694 -1.08 -10.75 20.22
CA TRP A 694 -2.09 -11.77 20.56
C TRP A 694 -1.92 -12.30 21.98
N ASP A 695 -0.69 -12.45 22.48
CA ASP A 695 -0.42 -12.93 23.84
C ASP A 695 -0.92 -11.98 24.92
N ILE A 696 -1.05 -10.69 24.62
CA ILE A 696 -1.68 -9.71 25.52
C ILE A 696 -3.20 -9.84 25.44
N THR A 697 -3.75 -9.86 24.21
CA THR A 697 -5.21 -9.96 24.03
C THR A 697 -5.77 -11.24 24.65
N ARG A 698 -5.07 -12.37 24.53
CA ARG A 698 -5.46 -13.67 25.10
C ARG A 698 -5.72 -13.62 26.62
N GLN A 699 -4.97 -12.80 27.35
CA GLN A 699 -5.13 -12.68 28.80
C GLN A 699 -6.45 -11.99 29.22
N LYS A 700 -7.15 -11.34 28.28
CA LYS A 700 -8.45 -10.69 28.51
C LYS A 700 -9.65 -11.58 28.20
N PHE A 701 -9.43 -12.76 27.63
CA PHE A 701 -10.45 -13.73 27.24
C PHE A 701 -10.22 -15.06 27.94
N VAL A 702 -11.23 -15.56 28.64
CA VAL A 702 -11.16 -16.86 29.33
C VAL A 702 -12.47 -17.60 29.10
N GLY A 703 -12.44 -18.71 28.37
CA GLY A 703 -13.59 -19.63 28.25
C GLY A 703 -14.82 -19.07 27.52
N GLY A 704 -15.94 -19.80 27.59
CA GLY A 704 -17.21 -19.43 26.95
C GLY A 704 -17.35 -19.87 25.48
N SER A 705 -18.22 -19.19 24.71
CA SER A 705 -18.49 -19.52 23.31
C SER A 705 -19.04 -18.36 22.48
N VAL A 706 -18.81 -18.41 21.17
CA VAL A 706 -19.44 -17.56 20.14
C VAL A 706 -20.12 -18.48 19.16
N SER A 707 -21.43 -18.36 18.96
CA SER A 707 -22.21 -19.28 18.13
C SER A 707 -22.13 -18.94 16.64
N GLN A 708 -22.46 -19.90 15.78
CA GLN A 708 -22.59 -19.67 14.34
C GLN A 708 -23.59 -18.54 14.05
N GLY A 709 -23.22 -17.61 13.17
CA GLY A 709 -24.02 -16.44 12.82
C GLY A 709 -23.95 -15.30 13.85
N SER A 710 -23.07 -15.40 14.85
CA SER A 710 -22.92 -14.34 15.85
C SER A 710 -22.05 -13.19 15.35
N GLU A 711 -22.23 -12.04 16.00
CA GLU A 711 -21.42 -10.85 15.83
C GLU A 711 -20.86 -10.40 17.17
N LEU A 712 -19.55 -10.18 17.23
CA LEU A 712 -18.84 -9.59 18.37
C LEU A 712 -18.07 -8.37 17.90
N GLN A 713 -18.42 -7.19 18.41
CA GLN A 713 -17.66 -5.96 18.18
C GLN A 713 -17.20 -5.39 19.53
N ILE A 714 -15.89 -5.29 19.73
CA ILE A 714 -15.28 -4.76 20.95
C ILE A 714 -14.45 -3.52 20.61
N GLU A 715 -14.98 -2.35 20.91
CA GLU A 715 -14.37 -1.03 20.73
C GLU A 715 -14.02 -0.41 22.09
N VAL A 716 -13.26 -1.17 22.89
CA VAL A 716 -12.76 -0.78 24.22
C VAL A 716 -11.41 -1.45 24.48
N ALA A 717 -10.48 -0.79 25.18
CA ALA A 717 -9.18 -1.38 25.52
C ALA A 717 -9.21 -2.12 26.88
N GLU A 718 -9.90 -1.56 27.88
CA GLU A 718 -10.09 -2.17 29.20
C GLU A 718 -11.30 -3.10 29.17
N PHE A 719 -11.05 -4.37 28.82
CA PHE A 719 -12.07 -5.39 28.62
C PHE A 719 -11.75 -6.66 29.40
N LEU A 720 -12.77 -7.32 29.94
CA LEU A 720 -12.69 -8.68 30.44
C LEU A 720 -13.84 -9.51 29.88
N TRP A 721 -13.50 -10.64 29.27
CA TRP A 721 -14.39 -11.71 28.89
C TRP A 721 -14.07 -12.95 29.71
N GLN A 722 -15.01 -13.39 30.53
CA GLN A 722 -14.89 -14.63 31.30
C GLN A 722 -16.16 -15.46 31.17
N ASP A 723 -16.04 -16.63 30.55
CA ASP A 723 -17.09 -17.63 30.37
C ASP A 723 -18.40 -17.06 29.78
N VAL A 724 -18.26 -16.14 28.82
CA VAL A 724 -19.42 -15.53 28.13
C VAL A 724 -19.89 -16.44 26.99
N GLU A 725 -21.20 -16.64 26.90
CA GLU A 725 -21.85 -17.35 25.80
C GLU A 725 -22.59 -16.35 24.90
N LEU A 726 -22.19 -16.26 23.64
CA LEU A 726 -22.80 -15.37 22.66
C LEU A 726 -23.52 -16.16 21.57
N ASP A 727 -24.83 -15.92 21.43
CA ASP A 727 -25.68 -16.37 20.33
C ASP A 727 -26.49 -15.17 19.80
N GLY A 728 -25.98 -14.52 18.75
CA GLY A 728 -26.51 -13.27 18.21
C GLY A 728 -25.46 -12.16 18.16
N SER A 729 -25.87 -10.91 18.31
CA SER A 729 -24.98 -9.73 18.24
C SER A 729 -24.68 -9.13 19.61
N LEU A 730 -23.40 -8.92 19.92
CA LEU A 730 -22.88 -8.11 21.03
C LEU A 730 -21.97 -7.01 20.48
N ILE A 731 -22.28 -5.76 20.81
CA ILE A 731 -21.53 -4.57 20.38
C ILE A 731 -21.17 -3.74 21.62
N VAL A 732 -19.88 -3.54 21.87
CA VAL A 732 -19.37 -2.70 22.96
C VAL A 732 -18.63 -1.51 22.35
N LEU A 733 -19.10 -0.29 22.61
CA LEU A 733 -18.53 0.95 22.11
C LEU A 733 -18.11 1.86 23.26
N ALA A 734 -16.91 2.42 23.19
CA ALA A 734 -16.46 3.47 24.09
C ALA A 734 -16.06 4.72 23.31
N ASP A 735 -16.43 5.90 23.82
CA ASP A 735 -15.95 7.18 23.27
C ASP A 735 -14.44 7.32 23.52
N ASN A 736 -14.02 7.02 24.75
CA ASN A 736 -12.63 7.06 25.19
C ASN A 736 -12.09 5.63 25.28
N ILE A 737 -11.38 5.17 24.26
CA ILE A 737 -10.88 3.78 24.21
C ILE A 737 -9.55 3.62 24.95
N MET A 738 -8.62 4.55 24.72
CA MET A 738 -7.22 4.47 25.18
C MET A 738 -6.84 5.60 26.16
N GLY A 739 -7.81 6.44 26.54
CA GLY A 739 -7.61 7.63 27.35
C GLY A 739 -8.57 8.74 26.93
N SER A 740 -8.26 9.99 27.30
CA SER A 740 -9.14 11.14 27.08
C SER A 740 -8.55 12.16 26.11
N THR A 741 -9.42 12.89 25.44
CA THR A 741 -9.01 13.95 24.49
C THR A 741 -9.11 15.32 25.15
N ASN A 742 -8.07 16.13 25.01
CA ASN A 742 -8.03 17.52 25.48
C ASN A 742 -7.63 18.46 24.35
N LYS A 743 -8.06 19.72 24.42
CA LYS A 743 -7.58 20.74 23.48
C LYS A 743 -6.17 21.19 23.83
N ASN A 744 -5.28 21.23 22.84
CA ASN A 744 -3.96 21.84 22.97
C ASN A 744 -4.05 23.37 22.84
N ASN A 745 -2.90 24.04 22.89
CA ASN A 745 -2.79 25.50 22.78
C ASN A 745 -3.26 26.06 21.42
N THR A 746 -3.26 25.24 20.36
CA THR A 746 -3.76 25.61 19.02
C THR A 746 -5.25 25.33 18.85
N GLY A 747 -5.90 24.73 19.87
CA GLY A 747 -7.31 24.37 19.87
C GLY A 747 -7.63 23.01 19.24
N GLU A 748 -6.61 22.28 18.77
CA GLU A 748 -6.74 20.92 18.25
C GLU A 748 -7.03 19.93 19.38
N GLN A 749 -7.87 18.95 19.09
CA GLN A 749 -8.21 17.87 20.01
C GLN A 749 -7.09 16.82 19.99
N ILE A 750 -6.39 16.66 21.10
CA ILE A 750 -5.25 15.75 21.25
C ILE A 750 -5.62 14.62 22.22
N MET A 751 -5.38 13.39 21.79
CA MET A 751 -5.54 12.19 22.59
C MET A 751 -4.40 12.06 23.59
N HIS A 752 -4.77 11.97 24.87
CA HIS A 752 -3.86 11.64 25.95
C HIS A 752 -4.13 10.21 26.42
N TYR A 753 -3.12 9.34 26.26
CA TYR A 753 -3.20 7.97 26.75
C TYR A 753 -3.27 7.96 28.27
N GLY A 754 -4.16 7.13 28.80
CA GLY A 754 -4.41 7.12 30.24
C GLY A 754 -5.50 6.16 30.66
N ALA A 755 -5.77 6.15 31.95
CA ALA A 755 -6.81 5.33 32.55
C ALA A 755 -8.22 5.95 32.42
N ARG A 756 -8.37 7.18 31.92
CA ARG A 756 -9.69 7.80 31.73
C ARG A 756 -10.41 7.32 30.46
N CYS A 757 -10.73 6.04 30.43
CA CYS A 757 -11.35 5.33 29.30
C CYS A 757 -12.60 4.53 29.73
N GLY A 758 -13.40 4.10 28.75
CA GLY A 758 -14.51 3.19 28.99
C GLY A 758 -14.01 1.80 29.39
N ARG A 759 -14.77 1.09 30.24
CA ARG A 759 -14.44 -0.28 30.68
C ARG A 759 -15.63 -1.21 30.58
N CYS A 760 -15.38 -2.46 30.19
CA CYS A 760 -16.44 -3.46 30.14
C CYS A 760 -15.94 -4.80 30.72
N LYS A 761 -16.67 -5.31 31.73
CA LYS A 761 -16.39 -6.58 32.42
C LYS A 761 -17.59 -7.51 32.28
N LEU A 762 -17.40 -8.65 31.62
CA LEU A 762 -18.43 -9.67 31.42
C LEU A 762 -17.97 -10.99 32.04
N GLN A 763 -18.73 -11.49 33.02
CA GLN A 763 -18.42 -12.73 33.74
C GLN A 763 -19.64 -13.64 33.81
N SER A 764 -19.54 -14.86 33.27
CA SER A 764 -20.65 -15.82 33.23
C SER A 764 -21.92 -15.24 32.60
N VAL A 765 -21.78 -14.47 31.52
CA VAL A 765 -22.88 -13.79 30.84
C VAL A 765 -23.36 -14.61 29.66
N LYS A 766 -24.67 -14.83 29.53
CA LYS A 766 -25.26 -15.47 28.37
C LYS A 766 -26.09 -14.48 27.56
N ILE A 767 -25.74 -14.26 26.30
CA ILE A 767 -26.41 -13.33 25.39
C ILE A 767 -27.10 -14.14 24.30
N VAL A 768 -28.42 -13.97 24.17
CA VAL A 768 -29.23 -14.65 23.15
C VAL A 768 -30.15 -13.64 22.46
N ASN A 769 -29.89 -13.34 21.19
CA ASN A 769 -30.72 -12.44 20.38
C ASN A 769 -30.68 -12.82 18.90
N LYS A 770 -31.56 -12.24 18.08
CA LYS A 770 -31.63 -12.56 16.63
C LYS A 770 -30.41 -12.11 15.81
N GLY A 771 -29.55 -11.24 16.33
CA GLY A 771 -28.33 -10.80 15.66
C GLY A 771 -28.53 -10.19 14.27
N ILE A 772 -27.54 -10.43 13.40
CA ILE A 772 -27.54 -10.02 11.99
C ILE A 772 -28.61 -10.79 11.21
N ASN A 773 -29.35 -10.08 10.36
CA ASN A 773 -30.19 -10.70 9.34
C ASN A 773 -29.31 -11.23 8.19
N TRP A 774 -28.74 -12.42 8.34
CA TRP A 774 -27.87 -13.07 7.35
C TRP A 774 -28.53 -13.36 6.00
N SER A 775 -29.86 -13.29 5.92
CA SER A 775 -30.61 -13.47 4.68
C SER A 775 -30.79 -12.19 3.87
N SER A 776 -30.43 -11.02 4.43
CA SER A 776 -30.55 -9.74 3.74
C SER A 776 -29.56 -9.65 2.58
N ALA A 777 -30.07 -9.42 1.37
CA ALA A 777 -29.26 -9.25 0.16
C ALA A 777 -28.45 -7.95 0.15
N ASN A 778 -28.75 -7.02 1.06
CA ASN A 778 -28.08 -5.72 1.17
C ASN A 778 -26.81 -5.78 2.01
N ASN A 779 -26.56 -6.87 2.75
CA ASN A 779 -25.40 -6.98 3.61
C ASN A 779 -24.08 -6.98 2.80
N VAL A 780 -23.16 -6.10 3.17
CA VAL A 780 -21.78 -6.09 2.69
C VAL A 780 -20.84 -6.30 3.88
N TYR A 781 -20.57 -7.58 4.16
CA TYR A 781 -19.85 -8.00 5.38
C TYR A 781 -18.47 -7.37 5.56
N TRP A 782 -17.69 -7.22 4.48
CA TRP A 782 -16.34 -6.64 4.57
C TRP A 782 -16.36 -5.12 4.77
N LYS A 783 -17.46 -4.44 4.42
CA LYS A 783 -17.69 -3.04 4.82
C LYS A 783 -18.21 -2.93 6.25
N HIS A 784 -18.66 -4.05 6.84
CA HIS A 784 -19.49 -4.10 8.04
C HIS A 784 -20.81 -3.32 7.91
N ASP A 785 -21.30 -3.20 6.68
CA ASP A 785 -22.63 -2.66 6.38
C ASP A 785 -23.63 -3.81 6.44
N VAL A 786 -24.25 -4.02 7.60
CA VAL A 786 -25.10 -5.19 7.89
C VAL A 786 -26.40 -4.79 8.59
N GLU A 787 -27.48 -5.46 8.19
CA GLU A 787 -28.80 -5.32 8.82
C GLU A 787 -28.90 -6.22 10.06
N ARG A 788 -29.39 -5.67 11.18
CA ARG A 788 -29.56 -6.39 12.45
C ARG A 788 -31.02 -6.43 12.85
N SER A 789 -31.48 -7.60 13.28
CA SER A 789 -32.82 -7.80 13.83
C SER A 789 -32.89 -7.46 15.32
N GLU A 790 -31.90 -7.90 16.10
CA GLU A 790 -31.76 -7.63 17.53
C GLU A 790 -30.27 -7.59 17.87
N SER A 791 -29.90 -6.87 18.92
CA SER A 791 -28.53 -6.85 19.44
C SER A 791 -28.50 -6.48 20.92
N VAL A 792 -27.44 -6.86 21.62
CA VAL A 792 -27.05 -6.22 22.86
C VAL A 792 -25.98 -5.18 22.54
N LYS A 793 -26.29 -3.91 22.75
CA LYS A 793 -25.37 -2.79 22.51
C LYS A 793 -25.02 -2.11 23.83
N ILE A 794 -23.74 -2.01 24.14
CA ILE A 794 -23.21 -1.31 25.32
C ILE A 794 -22.46 -0.07 24.80
N ILE A 795 -22.84 1.10 25.28
CA ILE A 795 -22.27 2.40 24.90
C ILE A 795 -21.70 3.07 26.16
N LEU A 796 -20.41 3.33 26.16
CA LEU A 796 -19.65 3.85 27.29
C LEU A 796 -19.17 5.27 26.97
N HIS A 797 -19.74 6.26 27.66
CA HIS A 797 -19.33 7.66 27.49
C HIS A 797 -18.18 8.00 28.43
N GLY A 798 -17.14 8.67 27.93
CA GLY A 798 -15.99 9.07 28.74
C GLY A 798 -15.36 7.90 29.51
N ASN A 799 -15.28 7.99 30.83
CA ASN A 799 -14.71 6.96 31.71
C ASN A 799 -15.75 5.99 32.29
N ALA A 800 -16.88 5.80 31.61
CA ALA A 800 -17.95 4.93 32.07
C ALA A 800 -17.55 3.45 32.17
N GLU A 801 -18.20 2.72 33.07
CA GLU A 801 -17.94 1.30 33.32
C GLU A 801 -19.22 0.47 33.20
N PHE A 802 -19.12 -0.67 32.53
CA PHE A 802 -20.20 -1.65 32.48
C PHE A 802 -19.72 -2.98 33.03
N GLU A 803 -20.47 -3.54 33.97
CA GLU A 803 -20.21 -4.85 34.53
C GLU A 803 -21.48 -5.71 34.46
N ALA A 804 -21.36 -6.91 33.90
CA ALA A 804 -22.43 -7.90 33.92
C ALA A 804 -21.89 -9.20 34.48
N LYS A 805 -22.60 -9.75 35.47
CA LYS A 805 -22.19 -10.98 36.15
C LYS A 805 -23.37 -11.92 36.37
N ASP A 806 -23.16 -13.20 36.05
CA ASP A 806 -24.10 -14.29 36.29
C ASP A 806 -25.52 -13.98 35.78
N VAL A 807 -25.62 -13.47 34.54
CA VAL A 807 -26.86 -12.94 33.97
C VAL A 807 -27.13 -13.44 32.55
N VAL A 808 -28.42 -13.59 32.22
CA VAL A 808 -28.88 -13.94 30.87
C VAL A 808 -29.57 -12.74 30.22
N LEU A 809 -28.99 -12.23 29.13
CA LEU A 809 -29.54 -11.13 28.33
C LEU A 809 -30.22 -11.69 27.08
N LYS A 810 -31.57 -11.68 27.06
CA LYS A 810 -32.38 -12.15 25.94
C LYS A 810 -33.02 -11.01 25.16
N GLY A 811 -32.92 -11.05 23.83
CA GLY A 811 -33.53 -10.07 22.93
C GLY A 811 -32.68 -8.81 22.75
N ASN A 812 -33.33 -7.73 22.31
CA ASN A 812 -32.66 -6.47 21.98
C ASN A 812 -32.50 -5.56 23.20
N HIS A 813 -31.27 -5.14 23.51
CA HIS A 813 -30.95 -4.26 24.64
C HIS A 813 -29.94 -3.18 24.22
N ILE A 814 -30.12 -1.97 24.75
CA ILE A 814 -29.15 -0.89 24.64
C ILE A 814 -28.85 -0.38 26.05
N PHE A 815 -27.60 -0.53 26.47
CA PHE A 815 -27.08 -0.02 27.73
C PHE A 815 -26.21 1.20 27.45
N GLU A 816 -26.72 2.38 27.76
CA GLU A 816 -25.98 3.63 27.63
C GLU A 816 -25.51 4.06 29.02
N VAL A 817 -24.20 4.06 29.23
CA VAL A 817 -23.59 4.38 30.53
C VAL A 817 -22.96 5.77 30.45
N PRO A 818 -23.45 6.76 31.21
CA PRO A 818 -22.91 8.11 31.21
C PRO A 818 -21.52 8.17 31.83
N SER A 819 -20.74 9.16 31.40
CA SER A 819 -19.41 9.45 31.96
C SER A 819 -19.45 9.58 33.49
N GLY A 820 -18.43 9.04 34.16
CA GLY A 820 -18.31 9.00 35.61
C GLY A 820 -19.28 8.06 36.33
N HIS A 821 -19.92 7.12 35.61
CA HIS A 821 -20.83 6.14 36.22
C HIS A 821 -20.43 4.70 35.88
N ARG A 822 -20.81 3.80 36.78
CA ARG A 822 -20.70 2.35 36.61
C ARG A 822 -22.09 1.74 36.59
N MET A 823 -22.41 1.02 35.52
CA MET A 823 -23.63 0.22 35.41
C MET A 823 -23.31 -1.24 35.73
N ARG A 824 -24.02 -1.82 36.70
CA ARG A 824 -23.93 -3.22 37.09
C ARG A 824 -25.22 -3.95 36.75
N ILE A 825 -25.10 -5.01 35.97
CA ILE A 825 -26.20 -5.88 35.58
C ILE A 825 -26.09 -7.20 36.34
N VAL A 826 -27.13 -7.54 37.09
CA VAL A 826 -27.24 -8.79 37.85
C VAL A 826 -28.60 -9.43 37.60
N GLN A 827 -28.63 -10.77 37.59
CA GLN A 827 -29.88 -11.51 37.48
C GLN A 827 -30.76 -11.27 38.72
N ASP A 828 -32.05 -11.03 38.50
CA ASP A 828 -33.08 -10.92 39.54
C ASP A 828 -34.30 -11.78 39.15
N GLY A 829 -34.34 -13.00 39.67
CA GLY A 829 -35.33 -13.99 39.26
C GLY A 829 -35.26 -14.27 37.74
N PRO A 830 -36.38 -14.18 36.99
CA PRO A 830 -36.38 -14.37 35.54
C PRO A 830 -35.91 -13.14 34.75
N GLU A 831 -35.79 -11.97 35.37
CA GLU A 831 -35.36 -10.72 34.76
C GLU A 831 -33.96 -10.33 35.24
N PHE A 832 -33.45 -9.17 34.84
CA PHE A 832 -32.22 -8.59 35.36
C PHE A 832 -32.48 -7.19 35.88
N VAL A 833 -31.66 -6.75 36.83
CA VAL A 833 -31.69 -5.38 37.34
C VAL A 833 -30.41 -4.67 36.91
N ALA A 834 -30.57 -3.47 36.35
CA ALA A 834 -29.49 -2.54 36.07
C ALA A 834 -29.34 -1.53 37.21
N LYS A 835 -28.19 -1.52 37.88
CA LYS A 835 -27.85 -0.55 38.91
C LYS A 835 -26.83 0.43 38.35
N LEU A 836 -27.15 1.72 38.36
CA LEU A 836 -26.25 2.78 37.92
C LEU A 836 -25.73 3.53 39.14
N ASP A 837 -24.44 3.36 39.42
CA ASP A 837 -23.76 3.98 40.55
C ASP A 837 -22.76 5.04 40.05
N PRO A 838 -22.64 6.21 40.68
CA PRO A 838 -21.56 7.14 40.37
C PRO A 838 -20.20 6.53 40.77
N ILE A 839 -19.18 6.74 39.95
CA ILE A 839 -17.79 6.44 40.29
C ILE A 839 -17.33 7.49 41.31
N SER A 840 -16.65 7.06 42.37
CA SER A 840 -16.18 7.98 43.41
C SER A 840 -15.17 8.99 42.84
N LYS A 841 -15.06 10.16 43.48
CA LYS A 841 -14.18 11.22 42.98
C LYS A 841 -12.71 10.78 42.93
N GLU A 842 -12.31 9.94 43.88
CA GLU A 842 -10.95 9.41 44.00
C GLU A 842 -10.61 8.42 42.88
N MET A 843 -11.62 7.76 42.30
CA MET A 843 -11.47 6.77 41.23
C MET A 843 -11.78 7.33 39.84
N MET A 844 -12.08 8.63 39.72
CA MET A 844 -12.53 9.22 38.44
C MET A 844 -11.46 9.07 37.34
N ASP A 845 -10.18 9.15 37.70
CA ASP A 845 -9.08 9.05 36.75
C ASP A 845 -8.63 7.60 36.52
N SER A 846 -8.72 6.73 37.53
CA SER A 846 -8.24 5.33 37.48
C SER A 846 -9.29 4.30 37.09
N GLY A 847 -10.58 4.64 37.23
CA GLY A 847 -11.69 3.69 37.27
C GLY A 847 -11.73 2.86 38.56
N THR A 848 -12.75 2.02 38.69
CA THR A 848 -12.89 1.04 39.78
C THR A 848 -12.05 -0.22 39.58
N TRP A 849 -11.54 -0.42 38.37
CA TRP A 849 -10.55 -1.46 38.06
C TRP A 849 -9.74 -1.11 36.80
N TYR A 850 -8.58 -1.74 36.62
CA TYR A 850 -7.79 -1.64 35.39
C TYR A 850 -6.83 -2.83 35.21
N TRP A 851 -6.38 -3.05 33.98
CA TRP A 851 -5.26 -3.95 33.71
C TRP A 851 -3.91 -3.25 33.94
N LYS A 852 -3.11 -3.80 34.85
CA LYS A 852 -1.70 -3.45 35.05
C LYS A 852 -0.83 -4.32 34.16
N TYR A 853 0.10 -3.70 33.44
CA TYR A 853 0.97 -4.35 32.48
C TYR A 853 2.36 -4.45 33.10
N ALA A 854 2.97 -5.62 33.07
CA ALA A 854 4.33 -5.85 33.54
C ALA A 854 5.10 -6.71 32.54
N VAL A 855 6.35 -6.34 32.26
CA VAL A 855 7.27 -7.19 31.49
C VAL A 855 7.76 -8.31 32.40
N ASP A 856 7.64 -9.55 31.93
CA ASP A 856 8.20 -10.74 32.57
C ASP A 856 8.96 -11.56 31.52
N GLY A 857 10.29 -11.47 31.55
CA GLY A 857 11.15 -11.99 30.50
C GLY A 857 10.84 -11.32 29.15
N ALA A 858 10.55 -12.14 28.13
CA ALA A 858 10.18 -11.69 26.79
C ALA A 858 8.69 -11.31 26.64
N HIS A 859 7.88 -11.54 27.69
CA HIS A 859 6.42 -11.47 27.62
C HIS A 859 5.86 -10.30 28.44
N VAL A 860 4.64 -9.88 28.10
CA VAL A 860 3.88 -8.89 28.87
C VAL A 860 2.76 -9.59 29.61
N LYS A 861 2.80 -9.57 30.94
CA LYS A 861 1.76 -10.13 31.82
C LYS A 861 0.78 -9.05 32.26
N LEU A 862 -0.49 -9.42 32.30
CA LEU A 862 -1.57 -8.60 32.79
C LEU A 862 -2.00 -9.03 34.19
N GLU A 863 -2.11 -8.07 35.10
CA GLU A 863 -2.67 -8.22 36.44
C GLU A 863 -3.89 -7.32 36.53
N MET A 864 -5.07 -7.87 36.85
CA MET A 864 -6.25 -7.05 37.11
C MET A 864 -6.16 -6.46 38.50
N VAL A 865 -6.26 -5.14 38.61
CA VAL A 865 -6.32 -4.42 39.89
C VAL A 865 -7.74 -3.88 40.07
N GLU A 866 -8.40 -4.27 41.16
CA GLU A 866 -9.68 -3.69 41.61
C GLU A 866 -9.40 -2.71 42.76
N LEU A 867 -10.04 -1.52 42.75
CA LEU A 867 -9.78 -0.39 43.66
C LEU A 867 -10.91 -0.12 44.66
#